data_AF-A0A4U7F5L8-F1
#
_entry.id   AF-A0A4U7F5L8-F1
#
_cell.length_a   1.000
_cell.length_b   1.000
_cell.length_c   1.000
_cell.angle_alpha   90.00
_cell.angle_beta   90.00
_cell.angle_gamma   90.00
#
_symmetry.space_group_name_H-M   'P 1'
#
loop_
_entity.id
_entity.type
_entity.pdbx_description
1 polymer ?
#
loop_
_entity_poly.entity_id
_entity_poly.type
_entity_poly.pdbx_seq_one_letter_code
_entity_poly.pdbx_strand_id
1 'polypeptide(L)'
;MITNTNNSNSPSKTTTDEDESNPDWVEERAKGYRTSPDVVVEDEDTSMSISAHYKQCRAVYEELATIGDEYETLAVPDNTSWYVSEQTDPEVEYPYEARPLSLRETTRALGDTERVLYAVTSYKQRSSVRQTAPHRYGDNEIEWAAGNPLPGYEDLAGFGAFVDLDLNDDLKTQRGDLDTNTVSTMESVIEAYCDAFADLYGGHKLVYALDSVGGCYVFGGPGATIPIARQFSGDDRATVMKALRERTNEYLQIKQDEIESEISGASDITDPDWCQNCNRQYKPPLALHKEHDAVVTPIDTQDVTYDYTPLTAVDSSLIRRAEDWAAGLTSLDHTDESVTEQLVQQLWPDYYREHGNWCAALESFVDDELSSDDGGDADEVTENGDSSSADRVSDVRLTRDFEDVKSAVGNLDIEAVAEKTIAHEWTDSKTGFTDRSGSGKRAFIPVWGTNANSGNANFVDKSEGTWIDSSESHQAGPVEMALIAEKEGNWYSNRYRHARGMEWRCGVKILRNKGFEIPVYCPDAETTDGDKMPLWSLIKTARALGVIDKDDLVERESEDGGTYTGFCDALTYNRALAVVKDVGFDTNREPVNVNEDAAAYESVLSEYADDGWQPWTEPAKCLVACLRARDDGVVAEGTEPPQLALHPIIKIISDDPPGEAGTGVVKLALETFHELDAVEAAEEFDISTNGGGCV
;
A
#
# COMPACT_ATOMS: atom_id res chain seq x y z
N MET A 1 -40.23 -47.46 -32.22
CA MET A 1 -40.25 -48.87 -32.69
C MET A 1 -39.30 -49.67 -31.80
N ILE A 2 -39.54 -50.99 -31.69
CA ILE A 2 -38.57 -52.10 -31.55
C ILE A 2 -37.12 -51.72 -31.15
N THR A 3 -36.49 -52.24 -30.08
CA THR A 3 -36.93 -53.10 -28.95
C THR A 3 -35.82 -53.18 -27.90
N ASN A 4 -36.19 -53.26 -26.61
CA ASN A 4 -35.62 -54.14 -25.54
C ASN A 4 -34.08 -54.03 -25.21
N THR A 5 -33.57 -54.53 -24.08
CA THR A 5 -34.13 -55.50 -23.12
C THR A 5 -33.59 -55.31 -21.70
N ASN A 6 -34.51 -55.29 -20.71
CA ASN A 6 -34.47 -55.89 -19.36
C ASN A 6 -33.33 -55.60 -18.35
N ASN A 7 -33.63 -55.34 -17.06
CA ASN A 7 -34.24 -56.21 -16.01
C ASN A 7 -33.30 -57.38 -15.59
N SER A 8 -33.25 -57.84 -14.33
CA SER A 8 -34.09 -57.61 -13.12
C SER A 8 -33.37 -58.22 -11.88
N ASN A 9 -33.49 -57.70 -10.65
CA ASN A 9 -34.51 -58.04 -9.61
C ASN A 9 -34.05 -57.36 -8.28
N SER A 10 -34.83 -56.81 -7.33
CA SER A 10 -36.25 -56.87 -6.91
C SER A 10 -36.73 -58.16 -6.20
N PRO A 11 -37.71 -58.10 -5.25
CA PRO A 11 -38.33 -56.97 -4.53
C PRO A 11 -37.68 -56.84 -3.10
N SER A 12 -38.26 -56.53 -1.92
CA SER A 12 -39.61 -56.26 -1.34
C SER A 12 -39.43 -55.75 0.13
N LYS A 13 -40.36 -55.11 0.89
CA LYS A 13 -41.72 -54.55 0.65
C LYS A 13 -42.25 -53.78 1.91
N THR A 14 -43.12 -52.77 1.71
CA THR A 14 -44.25 -52.28 2.59
C THR A 14 -44.12 -52.07 4.12
N THR A 15 -44.48 -50.85 4.57
CA THR A 15 -45.32 -50.47 5.77
C THR A 15 -44.81 -50.80 7.20
N THR A 16 -45.01 -50.00 8.26
CA THR A 16 -45.77 -48.74 8.49
C THR A 16 -45.33 -48.06 9.82
N ASP A 17 -45.80 -46.83 10.06
CA ASP A 17 -46.02 -46.14 11.36
C ASP A 17 -44.82 -45.72 12.25
N GLU A 18 -44.90 -44.44 12.66
CA GLU A 18 -44.56 -43.74 13.93
C GLU A 18 -43.30 -44.07 14.81
N ASP A 19 -42.86 -42.99 15.47
CA ASP A 19 -42.01 -42.85 16.67
C ASP A 19 -40.46 -42.81 16.64
N GLU A 20 -39.96 -42.02 17.60
CA GLU A 20 -38.62 -41.79 18.17
C GLU A 20 -37.36 -42.45 17.55
N SER A 21 -36.36 -41.64 17.17
CA SER A 21 -35.10 -41.47 17.95
C SER A 21 -34.00 -40.66 17.24
N ASN A 22 -33.12 -40.02 18.03
CA ASN A 22 -32.00 -39.19 17.58
C ASN A 22 -30.75 -40.02 17.23
N PRO A 23 -30.08 -39.81 16.07
CA PRO A 23 -28.81 -40.46 15.75
C PRO A 23 -27.59 -39.66 16.26
N ASP A 24 -27.26 -39.83 17.53
CA ASP A 24 -25.96 -39.95 18.22
C ASP A 24 -24.56 -39.71 17.52
N TRP A 25 -24.40 -38.93 16.44
CA TRP A 25 -23.08 -38.73 15.76
C TRP A 25 -22.37 -37.37 15.95
N VAL A 26 -22.85 -36.52 16.88
CA VAL A 26 -22.23 -35.20 17.16
C VAL A 26 -21.36 -35.19 18.43
N GLU A 27 -21.58 -36.09 19.40
CA GLU A 27 -20.81 -36.09 20.67
C GLU A 27 -19.37 -36.62 20.57
N GLU A 28 -19.00 -37.36 19.51
CA GLU A 28 -17.80 -38.24 19.58
C GLU A 28 -16.45 -37.53 19.33
N ARG A 29 -16.42 -36.22 19.03
CA ARG A 29 -15.17 -35.44 19.02
C ARG A 29 -14.71 -34.95 20.40
N ALA A 30 -15.54 -35.03 21.44
CA ALA A 30 -15.22 -34.54 22.79
C ALA A 30 -14.48 -35.56 23.69
N LYS A 31 -14.17 -36.77 23.20
CA LYS A 31 -13.66 -37.90 24.02
C LYS A 31 -12.28 -38.39 23.54
N GLY A 32 -11.33 -37.45 23.42
CA GLY A 32 -10.03 -37.66 22.76
C GLY A 32 -8.83 -38.12 23.61
N TYR A 33 -8.84 -37.93 24.94
CA TYR A 33 -7.69 -38.26 25.79
C TYR A 33 -8.02 -39.32 26.85
N ARG A 34 -7.23 -40.40 26.88
CA ARG A 34 -7.27 -41.41 27.94
C ARG A 34 -6.40 -40.99 29.11
N THR A 35 -7.00 -40.82 30.28
CA THR A 35 -6.28 -40.84 31.55
C THR A 35 -5.58 -42.19 31.74
N SER A 36 -4.34 -42.15 32.21
CA SER A 36 -3.70 -43.34 32.82
C SER A 36 -4.11 -43.41 34.30
N PRO A 37 -4.21 -44.62 34.89
CA PRO A 37 -4.98 -44.83 36.12
C PRO A 37 -4.30 -44.29 37.38
N ASP A 38 -5.13 -44.04 38.38
CA ASP A 38 -4.79 -43.32 39.62
C ASP A 38 -3.66 -43.96 40.43
N VAL A 39 -2.69 -43.14 40.84
CA VAL A 39 -1.91 -43.38 42.05
C VAL A 39 -2.44 -42.40 43.10
N VAL A 40 -3.34 -42.89 43.96
CA VAL A 40 -3.90 -42.08 45.04
C VAL A 40 -2.81 -41.76 46.07
N VAL A 41 -2.41 -40.49 46.10
CA VAL A 41 -1.70 -39.88 47.23
C VAL A 41 -2.67 -38.86 47.84
N GLU A 42 -2.99 -39.04 49.12
CA GLU A 42 -3.77 -38.06 49.90
C GLU A 42 -2.82 -36.95 50.38
N ASP A 43 -2.53 -35.97 49.52
CA ASP A 43 -1.89 -34.71 49.91
C ASP A 43 -2.95 -33.61 50.15
N GLU A 44 -2.66 -32.67 51.06
CA GLU A 44 -3.62 -31.65 51.50
C GLU A 44 -3.85 -30.57 50.43
N ASP A 45 -5.10 -30.41 49.99
CA ASP A 45 -5.46 -29.53 48.87
C ASP A 45 -5.17 -28.05 49.18
N THR A 46 -4.06 -27.60 48.63
CA THR A 46 -3.57 -26.21 48.61
C THR A 46 -3.42 -25.71 47.18
N SER A 47 -4.07 -26.38 46.21
CA SER A 47 -3.99 -26.04 44.79
C SER A 47 -4.99 -24.94 44.43
N MET A 48 -4.51 -23.83 43.86
CA MET A 48 -5.40 -22.79 43.34
C MET A 48 -5.98 -23.25 42.00
N SER A 49 -7.29 -23.52 41.96
CA SER A 49 -7.97 -23.86 40.71
C SER A 49 -7.96 -22.68 39.73
N ILE A 50 -7.90 -22.98 38.43
CA ILE A 50 -7.92 -21.99 37.33
C ILE A 50 -9.11 -21.03 37.47
N SER A 51 -10.28 -21.58 37.79
CA SER A 51 -11.52 -20.84 38.02
C SER A 51 -11.49 -19.96 39.28
N ALA A 52 -10.59 -20.21 40.25
CA ALA A 52 -10.34 -19.31 41.38
C ALA A 52 -9.32 -18.21 41.02
N HIS A 53 -8.26 -18.56 40.30
CA HIS A 53 -7.25 -17.62 39.79
C HIS A 53 -7.87 -16.48 38.96
N TYR A 54 -8.66 -16.81 37.92
CA TYR A 54 -9.31 -15.79 37.10
C TYR A 54 -10.32 -14.93 37.88
N LYS A 55 -11.01 -15.50 38.89
CA LYS A 55 -11.89 -14.72 39.79
C LYS A 55 -11.10 -13.75 40.69
N GLN A 56 -9.91 -14.14 41.14
CA GLN A 56 -9.02 -13.28 41.93
C GLN A 56 -8.44 -12.14 41.07
N CYS A 57 -8.14 -12.40 39.80
CA CYS A 57 -7.59 -11.44 38.85
C CYS A 57 -8.64 -10.53 38.19
N ARG A 58 -9.93 -10.61 38.58
CA ARG A 58 -11.05 -9.92 37.91
C ARG A 58 -10.82 -8.43 37.67
N ALA A 59 -10.28 -7.70 38.64
CA ALA A 59 -10.12 -6.24 38.55
C ALA A 59 -9.21 -5.83 37.38
N VAL A 60 -8.13 -6.58 37.13
CA VAL A 60 -7.24 -6.39 35.97
C VAL A 60 -8.04 -6.41 34.66
N TYR A 61 -8.91 -7.42 34.49
CA TYR A 61 -9.71 -7.56 33.28
C TYR A 61 -10.90 -6.59 33.20
N GLU A 62 -11.40 -6.09 34.33
CA GLU A 62 -12.45 -5.07 34.36
C GLU A 62 -11.91 -3.68 33.98
N GLU A 63 -10.67 -3.36 34.37
CA GLU A 63 -9.95 -2.15 33.97
C GLU A 63 -9.51 -2.22 32.49
N LEU A 64 -8.92 -3.35 32.08
CA LEU A 64 -8.47 -3.61 30.71
C LEU A 64 -9.62 -3.72 29.68
N ALA A 65 -10.85 -3.92 30.13
CA ALA A 65 -11.99 -4.08 29.22
C ALA A 65 -12.39 -2.79 28.49
N THR A 66 -11.98 -1.62 28.97
CA THR A 66 -12.52 -0.33 28.53
C THR A 66 -11.53 0.83 28.61
N ILE A 67 -11.60 1.74 27.64
CA ILE A 67 -10.97 3.08 27.75
C ILE A 67 -12.09 4.09 28.04
N GLY A 68 -12.17 4.55 29.29
CA GLY A 68 -13.31 5.32 29.79
C GLY A 68 -14.63 4.52 29.74
N ASP A 69 -15.77 5.21 29.59
CA ASP A 69 -17.08 4.56 29.46
C ASP A 69 -17.54 4.35 28.00
N GLU A 70 -16.80 4.89 27.04
CA GLU A 70 -17.19 5.01 25.62
C GLU A 70 -16.65 3.89 24.72
N TYR A 71 -15.50 3.30 25.05
CA TYR A 71 -14.80 2.34 24.19
C TYR A 71 -14.59 1.02 24.91
N GLU A 72 -14.95 -0.11 24.29
CA GLU A 72 -14.80 -1.47 24.86
C GLU A 72 -13.90 -2.33 23.96
N THR A 73 -13.11 -3.25 24.54
CA THR A 73 -12.39 -4.30 23.79
C THR A 73 -13.10 -5.66 23.86
N LEU A 74 -12.72 -6.55 22.94
CA LEU A 74 -13.27 -7.89 22.77
C LEU A 74 -12.43 -8.94 23.52
N ALA A 75 -13.02 -10.12 23.72
CA ALA A 75 -12.34 -11.27 24.30
C ALA A 75 -12.67 -12.58 23.59
N VAL A 76 -11.72 -13.52 23.62
CA VAL A 76 -11.88 -14.87 23.09
C VAL A 76 -11.46 -15.86 24.22
N PRO A 77 -12.40 -16.56 24.88
CA PRO A 77 -12.13 -17.32 26.10
C PRO A 77 -11.61 -18.76 25.87
N ASP A 78 -11.48 -19.18 24.61
CA ASP A 78 -11.23 -20.57 24.19
C ASP A 78 -10.51 -20.68 22.83
N ASN A 79 -9.93 -19.57 22.33
CA ASN A 79 -9.38 -19.35 20.98
C ASN A 79 -10.41 -19.28 19.82
N THR A 80 -11.72 -19.50 20.03
CA THR A 80 -12.70 -19.61 18.92
C THR A 80 -14.02 -18.84 19.11
N SER A 81 -14.49 -18.63 20.34
CA SER A 81 -15.77 -17.99 20.66
C SER A 81 -15.67 -16.45 20.62
N TRP A 82 -15.95 -15.89 19.44
CA TRP A 82 -15.98 -14.45 19.19
C TRP A 82 -17.30 -13.75 19.56
N TYR A 83 -18.40 -14.50 19.74
CA TYR A 83 -19.75 -13.94 19.81
C TYR A 83 -20.56 -14.49 20.98
N VAL A 84 -21.46 -13.66 21.51
CA VAL A 84 -22.60 -14.12 22.32
C VAL A 84 -23.79 -14.29 21.38
N SER A 85 -24.44 -15.47 21.41
CA SER A 85 -25.59 -15.82 20.58
C SER A 85 -26.80 -16.15 21.46
N GLU A 86 -27.98 -15.62 21.10
CA GLU A 86 -29.26 -15.90 21.74
C GLU A 86 -30.31 -16.27 20.67
N GLN A 87 -31.13 -17.30 20.93
CA GLN A 87 -32.21 -17.70 20.02
C GLN A 87 -33.40 -16.74 20.16
N THR A 88 -33.84 -16.13 19.05
CA THR A 88 -34.86 -15.08 19.04
C THR A 88 -36.22 -15.58 18.58
N ASP A 89 -36.29 -16.25 17.42
CA ASP A 89 -37.51 -16.88 16.89
C ASP A 89 -37.13 -18.14 16.10
N PRO A 90 -37.55 -19.36 16.53
CA PRO A 90 -37.20 -20.60 15.83
C PRO A 90 -37.92 -20.81 14.49
N GLU A 91 -38.89 -19.97 14.10
CA GLU A 91 -39.65 -20.12 12.85
C GLU A 91 -39.09 -19.28 11.67
N VAL A 92 -38.07 -18.43 11.89
CA VAL A 92 -37.43 -17.63 10.83
C VAL A 92 -36.15 -18.28 10.27
N GLU A 93 -35.72 -17.86 9.08
CA GLU A 93 -34.55 -18.42 8.38
C GLU A 93 -33.22 -18.25 9.14
N TYR A 94 -33.10 -17.18 9.94
CA TYR A 94 -31.94 -16.85 10.77
C TYR A 94 -32.41 -16.72 12.23
N PRO A 95 -32.60 -17.86 12.95
CA PRO A 95 -33.38 -17.91 14.19
C PRO A 95 -32.61 -17.46 15.45
N TYR A 96 -31.37 -17.01 15.29
CA TYR A 96 -30.51 -16.51 16.37
C TYR A 96 -30.06 -15.08 16.07
N GLU A 97 -29.90 -14.26 17.10
CA GLU A 97 -29.12 -13.02 17.02
C GLU A 97 -27.80 -13.20 17.76
N ALA A 98 -26.71 -12.71 17.19
CA ALA A 98 -25.41 -12.67 17.84
C ALA A 98 -24.73 -11.31 17.72
N ARG A 99 -23.83 -11.05 18.66
CA ARG A 99 -22.99 -9.84 18.73
C ARG A 99 -21.61 -10.19 19.29
N PRO A 100 -20.59 -9.33 19.10
CA PRO A 100 -19.25 -9.56 19.66
C PRO A 100 -19.25 -9.79 21.18
N LEU A 101 -18.38 -10.69 21.64
CA LEU A 101 -18.11 -10.93 23.05
C LEU A 101 -17.13 -9.88 23.58
N SER A 102 -17.62 -8.95 24.43
CA SER A 102 -16.75 -7.96 25.05
C SER A 102 -16.01 -8.53 26.27
N LEU A 103 -14.76 -8.11 26.49
CA LEU A 103 -13.97 -8.53 27.66
C LEU A 103 -14.71 -8.23 28.97
N ARG A 104 -15.43 -7.09 29.01
CA ARG A 104 -16.29 -6.61 30.11
C ARG A 104 -17.42 -7.56 30.50
N GLU A 105 -17.81 -8.47 29.61
CA GLU A 105 -18.81 -9.50 29.87
C GLU A 105 -18.16 -10.83 30.22
N THR A 106 -17.04 -11.17 29.55
CA THR A 106 -16.20 -12.30 29.93
C THR A 106 -15.75 -12.20 31.39
N THR A 107 -15.46 -11.00 31.93
CA THR A 107 -15.12 -10.82 33.37
C THR A 107 -16.16 -11.40 34.33
N ARG A 108 -17.43 -11.43 33.92
CA ARG A 108 -18.56 -11.97 34.68
C ARG A 108 -18.62 -13.50 34.61
N ALA A 109 -18.22 -14.06 33.47
CA ALA A 109 -18.20 -15.49 33.14
C ALA A 109 -16.85 -16.20 33.41
N LEU A 110 -15.82 -15.51 33.94
CA LEU A 110 -14.51 -16.07 34.34
C LEU A 110 -14.55 -17.29 35.29
N GLY A 111 -15.72 -17.71 35.75
CA GLY A 111 -15.87 -19.00 36.42
C GLY A 111 -15.72 -20.21 35.48
N ASP A 112 -16.01 -20.03 34.19
CA ASP A 112 -16.21 -21.11 33.23
C ASP A 112 -15.10 -21.18 32.16
N THR A 113 -14.10 -20.30 32.24
CA THR A 113 -12.89 -20.30 31.40
C THR A 113 -12.03 -21.54 31.67
N GLU A 114 -11.84 -22.41 30.66
CA GLU A 114 -11.15 -23.70 30.83
C GLU A 114 -9.68 -23.53 31.23
N ARG A 115 -8.94 -22.66 30.53
CA ARG A 115 -7.53 -22.37 30.84
C ARG A 115 -7.03 -21.02 30.32
N VAL A 116 -7.19 -20.75 29.03
CA VAL A 116 -6.62 -19.55 28.39
C VAL A 116 -7.68 -18.46 28.30
N LEU A 117 -7.26 -17.20 28.32
CA LEU A 117 -8.08 -16.04 27.99
C LEU A 117 -7.30 -15.21 26.99
N TYR A 118 -7.96 -14.68 25.96
CA TYR A 118 -7.41 -13.65 25.08
C TYR A 118 -8.24 -12.38 25.17
N ALA A 119 -7.56 -11.24 25.06
CA ALA A 119 -8.13 -9.94 24.79
C ALA A 119 -7.72 -9.50 23.38
N VAL A 120 -8.38 -8.47 22.85
CA VAL A 120 -8.00 -7.84 21.59
C VAL A 120 -7.25 -6.53 21.85
N THR A 121 -6.18 -6.26 21.09
CA THR A 121 -5.29 -5.10 21.33
C THR A 121 -5.98 -3.74 21.16
N SER A 122 -7.04 -3.68 20.34
CA SER A 122 -7.72 -2.45 19.96
C SER A 122 -9.16 -2.35 20.49
N TYR A 123 -9.55 -1.12 20.79
CA TYR A 123 -10.80 -0.72 21.44
C TYR A 123 -11.72 -0.08 20.41
N LYS A 124 -13.01 -0.43 20.46
CA LYS A 124 -14.02 0.01 19.49
C LYS A 124 -15.08 0.87 20.13
N GLN A 125 -15.81 1.63 19.32
CA GLN A 125 -17.00 2.33 19.79
C GLN A 125 -17.98 1.32 20.43
N ARG A 126 -18.43 1.63 21.64
CA ARG A 126 -19.31 0.75 22.41
C ARG A 126 -20.66 0.49 21.74
N SER A 127 -21.11 1.35 20.83
CA SER A 127 -22.24 1.10 19.93
C SER A 127 -22.02 -0.15 19.06
N SER A 128 -20.88 -0.21 18.37
CA SER A 128 -20.55 -1.27 17.41
C SER A 128 -20.36 -2.63 18.10
N VAL A 129 -19.66 -2.65 19.26
CA VAL A 129 -19.52 -3.86 20.10
C VAL A 129 -20.88 -4.40 20.60
N ARG A 130 -21.93 -3.57 20.58
CA ARG A 130 -23.29 -3.92 21.05
C ARG A 130 -24.27 -4.21 19.92
N GLN A 131 -23.86 -4.07 18.66
CA GLN A 131 -24.69 -4.36 17.49
C GLN A 131 -24.92 -5.86 17.36
N THR A 132 -26.18 -6.27 17.24
CA THR A 132 -26.56 -7.65 16.89
C THR A 132 -26.75 -7.81 15.40
N ALA A 133 -26.51 -9.03 14.91
CA ALA A 133 -26.90 -9.47 13.57
C ALA A 133 -27.62 -10.83 13.64
N PRO A 134 -28.70 -11.02 12.87
CA PRO A 134 -29.33 -12.33 12.72
C PRO A 134 -28.41 -13.33 11.99
N HIS A 135 -28.39 -14.57 12.48
CA HIS A 135 -27.61 -15.66 11.90
C HIS A 135 -28.28 -17.03 12.06
N ARG A 136 -27.68 -18.03 11.39
CA ARG A 136 -27.89 -19.45 11.65
C ARG A 136 -26.54 -20.15 11.71
N TYR A 137 -26.52 -21.33 12.33
CA TYR A 137 -25.37 -22.23 12.26
C TYR A 137 -25.46 -23.03 10.95
N GLY A 138 -24.47 -22.87 10.07
CA GLY A 138 -24.25 -23.72 8.90
C GLY A 138 -23.45 -24.98 9.26
N ASP A 139 -23.11 -25.79 8.27
CA ASP A 139 -22.38 -27.07 8.48
C ASP A 139 -20.97 -26.87 9.06
N ASN A 140 -20.33 -25.72 8.85
CA ASN A 140 -18.95 -25.43 9.29
C ASN A 140 -18.72 -24.03 9.88
N GLU A 141 -19.67 -23.09 9.72
CA GLU A 141 -19.50 -21.68 10.11
C GLU A 141 -20.83 -21.00 10.49
N ILE A 142 -20.76 -19.74 10.92
CA ILE A 142 -21.94 -18.92 11.20
C ILE A 142 -22.37 -18.20 9.92
N GLU A 143 -23.57 -18.49 9.42
CA GLU A 143 -24.16 -17.85 8.26
C GLU A 143 -24.98 -16.63 8.69
N TRP A 144 -24.49 -15.43 8.34
CA TRP A 144 -25.11 -14.14 8.70
C TRP A 144 -26.14 -13.68 7.66
N ALA A 145 -27.24 -13.07 8.12
CA ALA A 145 -28.34 -12.64 7.24
C ALA A 145 -28.02 -11.41 6.35
N ALA A 146 -27.03 -10.61 6.73
CA ALA A 146 -26.64 -9.37 6.03
C ALA A 146 -25.13 -9.06 6.11
N GLY A 147 -24.48 -9.45 7.22
CA GLY A 147 -23.05 -9.25 7.44
C GLY A 147 -22.64 -9.70 8.84
N ASN A 148 -21.34 -9.92 9.04
CA ASN A 148 -20.76 -10.23 10.34
C ASN A 148 -20.77 -8.98 11.25
N PRO A 149 -21.27 -9.04 12.50
CA PRO A 149 -21.27 -7.91 13.44
C PRO A 149 -19.92 -7.68 14.15
N LEU A 150 -18.85 -8.38 13.76
CA LEU A 150 -17.50 -8.12 14.25
C LEU A 150 -16.98 -6.75 13.76
N PRO A 151 -16.62 -5.81 14.65
CA PRO A 151 -16.29 -4.43 14.28
C PRO A 151 -15.10 -4.29 13.32
N GLY A 152 -15.23 -3.37 12.37
CA GLY A 152 -14.26 -3.08 11.31
C GLY A 152 -13.18 -2.05 11.69
N TYR A 153 -12.59 -1.40 10.69
CA TYR A 153 -11.63 -0.30 10.87
C TYR A 153 -12.36 1.05 11.09
N GLU A 154 -13.51 1.21 10.46
CA GLU A 154 -14.53 2.24 10.66
C GLU A 154 -15.03 2.34 12.12
N ASP A 155 -14.98 1.24 12.88
CA ASP A 155 -15.44 1.16 14.28
C ASP A 155 -14.34 1.40 15.33
N LEU A 156 -13.08 1.44 14.90
CA LEU A 156 -11.94 1.61 15.81
C LEU A 156 -12.02 2.97 16.52
N ALA A 157 -11.79 2.93 17.83
CA ALA A 157 -11.63 4.12 18.66
C ALA A 157 -10.17 4.24 19.11
N GLY A 158 -9.63 3.19 19.76
CA GLY A 158 -8.23 3.14 20.19
C GLY A 158 -7.49 2.00 19.51
N PHE A 159 -6.44 2.33 18.77
CA PHE A 159 -5.53 1.39 18.12
C PHE A 159 -4.10 1.66 18.61
N GLY A 160 -3.51 0.68 19.31
CA GLY A 160 -2.11 0.70 19.72
C GLY A 160 -1.29 -0.19 18.79
N ALA A 161 -0.07 0.25 18.44
CA ALA A 161 0.92 -0.61 17.83
C ALA A 161 1.22 -1.82 18.75
N PHE A 162 1.60 -2.95 18.16
CA PHE A 162 1.82 -4.20 18.87
C PHE A 162 2.89 -5.05 18.18
N VAL A 163 3.74 -5.74 18.94
CA VAL A 163 4.60 -6.82 18.41
C VAL A 163 4.60 -8.02 19.35
N ASP A 164 4.52 -9.22 18.76
CA ASP A 164 4.66 -10.52 19.40
C ASP A 164 6.11 -10.99 19.24
N LEU A 165 6.95 -10.77 20.24
CA LEU A 165 8.33 -11.25 20.29
C LEU A 165 8.33 -12.70 20.76
N ASP A 166 7.81 -13.59 19.93
CA ASP A 166 7.66 -15.01 20.23
C ASP A 166 9.06 -15.67 20.26
N LEU A 167 9.35 -16.53 21.25
CA LEU A 167 10.62 -17.26 21.24
C LEU A 167 10.59 -18.39 20.21
N ASN A 168 11.75 -18.75 19.65
CA ASN A 168 11.89 -19.95 18.84
C ASN A 168 11.40 -21.20 19.61
N ASP A 169 10.64 -22.09 18.95
CA ASP A 169 9.87 -23.16 19.61
C ASP A 169 10.73 -24.11 20.48
N ASP A 170 11.97 -24.41 20.07
CA ASP A 170 12.92 -25.19 20.87
C ASP A 170 13.24 -24.51 22.22
N LEU A 171 13.26 -23.17 22.28
CA LEU A 171 13.47 -22.37 23.49
C LEU A 171 12.20 -22.19 24.32
N LYS A 172 11.01 -22.11 23.69
CA LYS A 172 9.72 -22.05 24.41
C LYS A 172 9.59 -23.20 25.43
N THR A 173 10.01 -24.42 25.04
CA THR A 173 9.98 -25.60 25.92
C THR A 173 10.93 -25.54 27.12
N GLN A 174 11.89 -24.62 27.12
CA GLN A 174 12.93 -24.44 28.15
C GLN A 174 12.65 -23.25 29.08
N ARG A 175 11.47 -22.61 28.98
CA ARG A 175 11.10 -21.45 29.83
C ARG A 175 11.07 -21.83 31.31
N GLY A 176 11.82 -21.07 32.11
CA GLY A 176 12.15 -21.36 33.51
C GLY A 176 13.57 -21.91 33.72
N ASP A 177 14.15 -22.56 32.70
CA ASP A 177 15.50 -23.17 32.72
C ASP A 177 16.43 -22.59 31.61
N LEU A 178 16.04 -21.48 30.96
CA LEU A 178 16.85 -20.78 29.94
C LEU A 178 18.22 -20.36 30.50
N ASP A 179 19.25 -20.43 29.66
CA ASP A 179 20.60 -20.02 30.05
C ASP A 179 20.76 -18.48 30.07
N THR A 180 21.72 -18.00 30.86
CA THR A 180 21.94 -16.56 31.10
C THR A 180 22.27 -15.76 29.83
N ASN A 181 22.84 -16.37 28.79
CA ASN A 181 23.07 -15.69 27.52
C ASN A 181 21.75 -15.48 26.78
N THR A 182 20.93 -16.53 26.64
CA THR A 182 19.61 -16.45 26.00
C THR A 182 18.69 -15.44 26.71
N VAL A 183 18.69 -15.43 28.06
CA VAL A 183 17.93 -14.44 28.85
C VAL A 183 18.44 -13.01 28.58
N SER A 184 19.76 -12.78 28.67
CA SER A 184 20.33 -11.44 28.46
C SER A 184 20.19 -10.91 27.03
N THR A 185 20.20 -11.79 26.02
CA THR A 185 19.87 -11.41 24.64
C THR A 185 18.39 -11.05 24.52
N MET A 186 17.47 -11.83 25.11
CA MET A 186 16.04 -11.52 25.08
C MET A 186 15.71 -10.20 25.80
N GLU A 187 16.34 -9.93 26.94
CA GLU A 187 16.19 -8.66 27.66
C GLU A 187 16.66 -7.47 26.80
N SER A 188 17.78 -7.61 26.10
CA SER A 188 18.29 -6.61 25.15
C SER A 188 17.34 -6.38 23.97
N VAL A 189 16.73 -7.44 23.42
CA VAL A 189 15.75 -7.34 22.33
C VAL A 189 14.46 -6.65 22.81
N ILE A 190 13.96 -6.98 23.99
CA ILE A 190 12.79 -6.32 24.58
C ILE A 190 13.07 -4.84 24.85
N GLU A 191 14.25 -4.49 25.37
CA GLU A 191 14.67 -3.10 25.57
C GLU A 191 14.70 -2.33 24.23
N ALA A 192 15.33 -2.88 23.19
CA ALA A 192 15.41 -2.23 21.88
C ALA A 192 14.04 -2.08 21.17
N TYR A 193 13.12 -3.03 21.34
CA TYR A 193 11.74 -2.86 20.89
C TYR A 193 10.97 -1.83 21.75
N CYS A 194 11.26 -1.70 23.05
CA CYS A 194 10.68 -0.62 23.86
C CYS A 194 11.18 0.76 23.42
N ASP A 195 12.47 0.89 23.09
CA ASP A 195 13.06 2.10 22.50
C ASP A 195 12.43 2.43 21.13
N ALA A 196 12.27 1.43 20.24
CA ALA A 196 11.62 1.59 18.95
C ALA A 196 10.17 2.09 19.06
N PHE A 197 9.43 1.62 20.06
CA PHE A 197 8.09 2.13 20.38
C PHE A 197 8.14 3.51 21.05
N ALA A 198 9.17 3.81 21.84
CA ALA A 198 9.36 5.13 22.44
C ALA A 198 9.63 6.21 21.38
N ASP A 199 10.46 5.93 20.36
CA ASP A 199 10.69 6.81 19.21
C ASP A 199 9.39 7.09 18.41
N LEU A 200 8.53 6.07 18.27
CA LEU A 200 7.26 6.16 17.57
C LEU A 200 6.21 6.98 18.35
N TYR A 201 6.16 6.84 19.68
CA TYR A 201 5.16 7.46 20.56
C TYR A 201 5.66 8.74 21.29
N GLY A 202 6.92 9.14 21.13
CA GLY A 202 7.51 10.30 21.82
C GLY A 202 7.98 10.02 23.27
N GLY A 203 8.10 8.76 23.66
CA GLY A 203 8.73 8.33 24.91
C GLY A 203 8.06 7.16 25.63
N HIS A 204 8.82 6.49 26.51
CA HIS A 204 8.44 5.26 27.23
C HIS A 204 7.15 5.36 28.08
N LYS A 205 6.63 6.56 28.38
CA LYS A 205 5.37 6.73 29.15
C LYS A 205 4.19 5.98 28.50
N LEU A 206 4.23 5.80 27.18
CA LEU A 206 3.20 5.16 26.37
C LEU A 206 3.56 3.71 25.97
N VAL A 207 4.70 3.20 26.43
CA VAL A 207 5.25 1.89 26.01
C VAL A 207 5.08 0.88 27.13
N TYR A 208 4.39 -0.20 26.83
CA TYR A 208 4.02 -1.26 27.78
C TYR A 208 4.54 -2.60 27.27
N ALA A 209 5.01 -3.47 28.18
CA ALA A 209 5.46 -4.81 27.83
C ALA A 209 4.86 -5.88 28.77
N LEU A 210 4.73 -7.10 28.24
CA LEU A 210 4.30 -8.29 28.98
C LEU A 210 5.19 -9.49 28.64
N ASP A 211 5.59 -10.26 29.64
CA ASP A 211 6.07 -11.63 29.43
C ASP A 211 4.88 -12.51 29.03
N SER A 212 4.87 -13.07 27.82
CA SER A 212 3.74 -13.84 27.28
C SER A 212 3.80 -15.34 27.69
N VAL A 213 4.75 -15.69 28.57
CA VAL A 213 5.30 -17.02 28.87
C VAL A 213 6.04 -17.65 27.69
N GLY A 214 5.51 -17.56 26.47
CA GLY A 214 6.14 -18.07 25.23
C GLY A 214 7.12 -17.09 24.57
N GLY A 215 7.17 -15.84 25.03
CA GLY A 215 7.88 -14.74 24.41
C GLY A 215 7.59 -13.43 25.17
N CYS A 216 7.61 -12.30 24.48
CA CYS A 216 7.20 -11.01 25.02
C CYS A 216 6.18 -10.30 24.10
N TYR A 217 5.21 -9.59 24.66
CA TYR A 217 4.39 -8.62 23.92
C TYR A 217 4.90 -7.21 24.22
N VAL A 218 5.09 -6.36 23.19
CA VAL A 218 5.30 -4.91 23.37
C VAL A 218 4.15 -4.14 22.73
N PHE A 219 3.65 -3.11 23.41
CA PHE A 219 2.47 -2.33 23.04
C PHE A 219 2.76 -0.83 23.10
N GLY A 220 2.18 -0.09 22.16
CA GLY A 220 1.99 1.35 22.25
C GLY A 220 0.61 1.68 22.80
N GLY A 221 0.51 2.72 23.64
CA GLY A 221 -0.72 3.12 24.33
C GLY A 221 -1.90 3.38 23.36
N PRO A 222 -2.96 2.54 23.35
CA PRO A 222 -4.04 2.62 22.36
C PRO A 222 -4.88 3.89 22.43
N GLY A 223 -4.75 4.69 23.50
CA GLY A 223 -5.39 6.01 23.60
C GLY A 223 -4.82 7.05 22.62
N ALA A 224 -3.57 6.88 22.15
CA ALA A 224 -2.87 7.83 21.28
C ALA A 224 -3.53 8.07 19.91
N THR A 225 -4.43 7.19 19.49
CA THR A 225 -5.13 7.24 18.19
C THR A 225 -6.63 7.53 18.34
N ILE A 226 -7.13 7.71 19.57
CA ILE A 226 -8.49 8.17 19.84
C ILE A 226 -8.76 9.57 19.26
N PRO A 227 -7.82 10.53 19.23
CA PRO A 227 -8.03 11.79 18.50
C PRO A 227 -8.28 11.58 17.00
N ILE A 228 -7.58 10.64 16.34
CA ILE A 228 -7.83 10.28 14.94
C ILE A 228 -9.27 9.75 14.76
N ALA A 229 -9.70 8.84 15.63
CA ALA A 229 -11.07 8.30 15.61
C ALA A 229 -12.16 9.35 15.92
N ARG A 230 -11.80 10.49 16.53
CA ARG A 230 -12.70 11.63 16.77
C ARG A 230 -12.76 12.60 15.58
N GLN A 231 -11.66 12.75 14.84
CA GLN A 231 -11.60 13.60 13.64
C GLN A 231 -12.31 12.93 12.44
N PHE A 232 -12.00 11.66 12.17
CA PHE A 232 -12.51 10.93 11.01
C PHE A 232 -13.70 10.03 11.39
N SER A 233 -14.58 9.75 10.42
CA SER A 233 -15.74 8.86 10.61
C SER A 233 -16.03 8.04 9.36
N GLY A 234 -16.74 6.91 9.51
CA GLY A 234 -17.11 6.06 8.36
C GLY A 234 -15.90 5.59 7.56
N ASP A 235 -16.00 5.73 6.23
CA ASP A 235 -14.98 5.29 5.28
C ASP A 235 -13.65 6.04 5.46
N ASP A 236 -13.67 7.36 5.72
CA ASP A 236 -12.46 8.15 6.01
C ASP A 236 -11.67 7.56 7.18
N ARG A 237 -12.37 7.17 8.25
CA ARG A 237 -11.73 6.53 9.41
C ARG A 237 -11.19 5.15 9.04
N ALA A 238 -11.92 4.39 8.23
CA ALA A 238 -11.45 3.09 7.76
C ALA A 238 -10.16 3.24 6.93
N THR A 239 -10.08 4.23 6.04
CA THR A 239 -8.89 4.55 5.24
C THR A 239 -7.70 4.91 6.13
N VAL A 240 -7.85 5.89 7.03
CA VAL A 240 -6.76 6.29 7.95
C VAL A 240 -6.32 5.14 8.85
N MET A 241 -7.24 4.34 9.40
CA MET A 241 -6.89 3.22 10.30
C MET A 241 -6.27 2.01 9.56
N LYS A 242 -6.60 1.78 8.28
CA LYS A 242 -5.90 0.79 7.43
C LYS A 242 -4.48 1.24 7.12
N ALA A 243 -4.30 2.52 6.78
CA ALA A 243 -2.99 3.12 6.52
C ALA A 243 -2.12 3.20 7.78
N LEU A 244 -2.71 3.46 8.95
CA LEU A 244 -2.04 3.40 10.25
C LEU A 244 -1.47 1.99 10.50
N ARG A 245 -2.29 0.95 10.30
CA ARG A 245 -1.89 -0.46 10.36
C ARG A 245 -0.71 -0.76 9.41
N GLU A 246 -0.81 -0.37 8.15
CA GLU A 246 0.23 -0.59 7.13
C GLU A 246 1.54 0.10 7.49
N ARG A 247 1.51 1.40 7.78
CA ARG A 247 2.71 2.20 8.11
C ARG A 247 3.34 1.73 9.43
N THR A 248 2.54 1.20 10.36
CA THR A 248 3.05 0.54 11.58
C THR A 248 3.74 -0.79 11.28
N ASN A 249 3.20 -1.63 10.38
CA ASN A 249 3.91 -2.83 9.91
C ASN A 249 5.25 -2.45 9.26
N GLU A 250 5.24 -1.51 8.30
CA GLU A 250 6.45 -1.04 7.61
C GLU A 250 7.50 -0.51 8.60
N TYR A 251 7.09 0.28 9.60
CA TYR A 251 7.98 0.79 10.65
C TYR A 251 8.57 -0.34 11.52
N LEU A 252 7.75 -1.29 11.97
CA LEU A 252 8.20 -2.39 12.83
C LEU A 252 9.10 -3.38 12.09
N GLN A 253 8.88 -3.62 10.80
CA GLN A 253 9.76 -4.44 9.97
C GLN A 253 11.14 -3.77 9.77
N ILE A 254 11.19 -2.45 9.54
CA ILE A 254 12.45 -1.69 9.50
C ILE A 254 13.18 -1.79 10.85
N LYS A 255 12.43 -1.71 11.97
CA LYS A 255 13.01 -1.86 13.31
C LYS A 255 13.49 -3.27 13.61
N GLN A 256 12.86 -4.31 13.06
CA GLN A 256 13.38 -5.68 13.13
C GLN A 256 14.75 -5.80 12.44
N ASP A 257 14.88 -5.33 11.19
CA ASP A 257 16.14 -5.30 10.44
C ASP A 257 17.25 -4.55 11.22
N GLU A 258 16.93 -3.40 11.82
CA GLU A 258 17.86 -2.62 12.65
C GLU A 258 18.29 -3.41 13.91
N ILE A 259 17.33 -3.91 14.69
CA ILE A 259 17.57 -4.60 15.98
C ILE A 259 18.35 -5.90 15.78
N GLU A 260 18.03 -6.71 14.77
CA GLU A 260 18.77 -7.94 14.47
C GLU A 260 20.20 -7.68 13.97
N SER A 261 20.44 -6.51 13.35
CA SER A 261 21.79 -6.11 12.92
C SER A 261 22.70 -5.66 14.07
N GLU A 262 22.11 -5.11 15.14
CA GLU A 262 22.83 -4.64 16.33
C GLU A 262 22.97 -5.72 17.40
N ILE A 263 21.91 -6.49 17.67
CA ILE A 263 21.85 -7.50 18.74
C ILE A 263 22.21 -8.88 18.17
N SER A 264 23.52 -9.18 18.22
CA SER A 264 24.08 -10.48 17.79
C SER A 264 23.35 -11.67 18.44
N GLY A 265 22.59 -12.41 17.63
CA GLY A 265 21.86 -13.60 18.04
C GLY A 265 20.37 -13.38 18.35
N ALA A 266 19.80 -12.20 18.06
CA ALA A 266 18.37 -11.97 18.19
C ALA A 266 17.54 -12.95 17.34
N SER A 267 17.79 -13.07 16.03
CA SER A 267 17.12 -14.04 15.15
C SER A 267 17.43 -15.51 15.46
N ASP A 268 18.48 -15.81 16.25
CA ASP A 268 18.70 -17.18 16.75
C ASP A 268 17.70 -17.52 17.89
N ILE A 269 17.07 -16.53 18.54
CA ILE A 269 16.21 -16.74 19.72
C ILE A 269 14.74 -16.29 19.59
N THR A 270 14.43 -15.29 18.75
CA THR A 270 13.07 -14.74 18.56
C THR A 270 12.60 -14.80 17.12
N ASP A 271 11.28 -14.91 16.94
CA ASP A 271 10.54 -14.83 15.67
C ASP A 271 9.48 -13.70 15.80
N PRO A 272 9.81 -12.43 15.48
CA PRO A 272 8.93 -11.27 15.72
C PRO A 272 7.72 -11.19 14.79
N ASP A 273 6.51 -11.37 15.33
CA ASP A 273 5.26 -11.11 14.60
C ASP A 273 4.72 -9.70 14.90
N TRP A 274 5.04 -8.77 14.00
CA TRP A 274 4.57 -7.39 14.00
C TRP A 274 3.23 -7.18 13.26
N CYS A 275 2.49 -8.22 12.89
CA CYS A 275 1.31 -8.08 12.04
C CYS A 275 0.13 -7.37 12.74
N GLN A 276 -0.02 -6.07 12.44
CA GLN A 276 -1.14 -5.25 12.90
C GLN A 276 -2.48 -5.72 12.32
N ASN A 277 -3.52 -5.80 13.17
CA ASN A 277 -4.88 -6.13 12.75
C ASN A 277 -5.93 -5.49 13.67
N CYS A 278 -7.06 -5.02 13.11
CA CYS A 278 -8.17 -4.46 13.88
C CYS A 278 -8.72 -5.41 14.96
N ASN A 279 -8.50 -6.72 14.86
CA ASN A 279 -8.88 -7.71 15.86
C ASN A 279 -7.71 -8.65 16.25
N ARG A 280 -6.46 -8.14 16.30
CA ARG A 280 -5.29 -8.87 16.84
C ARG A 280 -5.56 -9.35 18.27
N GLN A 281 -5.38 -10.64 18.52
CA GLN A 281 -5.51 -11.25 19.85
C GLN A 281 -4.16 -11.23 20.59
N TYR A 282 -4.21 -11.13 21.92
CA TYR A 282 -3.08 -11.35 22.83
C TYR A 282 -3.57 -11.94 24.16
N LYS A 283 -2.67 -12.60 24.90
CA LYS A 283 -2.98 -13.09 26.26
C LYS A 283 -2.86 -11.89 27.24
N PRO A 284 -3.93 -11.44 27.91
CA PRO A 284 -3.87 -10.30 28.82
C PRO A 284 -3.07 -10.62 30.10
N PRO A 285 -2.68 -9.61 30.90
CA PRO A 285 -1.94 -9.83 32.14
C PRO A 285 -2.64 -10.83 33.05
N LEU A 286 -1.87 -11.73 33.65
CA LEU A 286 -2.29 -12.85 34.49
C LEU A 286 -3.11 -13.96 33.79
N ALA A 287 -3.30 -13.91 32.48
CA ALA A 287 -3.82 -15.07 31.75
C ALA A 287 -2.81 -16.24 31.80
N LEU A 288 -3.32 -17.47 31.83
CA LEU A 288 -2.50 -18.68 31.87
C LEU A 288 -2.02 -19.08 30.48
N HIS A 289 -0.78 -19.59 30.40
CA HIS A 289 -0.30 -20.20 29.16
C HIS A 289 -1.04 -21.53 28.86
N LYS A 290 -1.27 -21.83 27.58
CA LYS A 290 -1.95 -23.05 27.11
C LYS A 290 -1.33 -24.35 27.66
N GLU A 291 -0.01 -24.38 27.78
CA GLU A 291 0.79 -25.60 28.01
C GLU A 291 1.73 -25.52 29.24
N HIS A 292 1.85 -24.35 29.88
CA HIS A 292 2.68 -24.15 31.08
C HIS A 292 1.83 -23.61 32.22
N ASP A 293 2.01 -24.10 33.45
CA ASP A 293 1.39 -23.54 34.67
C ASP A 293 2.11 -22.26 35.12
N ALA A 294 2.12 -21.29 34.21
CA ALA A 294 2.69 -19.96 34.33
C ALA A 294 1.75 -18.92 33.73
N VAL A 295 1.87 -17.69 34.20
CA VAL A 295 0.98 -16.58 33.85
C VAL A 295 1.72 -15.47 33.11
N VAL A 296 0.99 -14.74 32.28
CA VAL A 296 1.47 -13.50 31.65
C VAL A 296 1.72 -12.43 32.71
N THR A 297 2.83 -11.69 32.65
CA THR A 297 3.17 -10.68 33.67
C THR A 297 3.67 -9.35 33.09
N PRO A 298 3.41 -8.20 33.77
CA PRO A 298 4.05 -6.91 33.46
C PRO A 298 5.58 -6.95 33.52
N ILE A 299 6.20 -6.49 32.45
CA ILE A 299 7.62 -6.12 32.36
C ILE A 299 7.73 -4.60 32.57
N ASP A 300 8.78 -4.14 33.26
CA ASP A 300 9.10 -2.71 33.37
C ASP A 300 9.88 -2.27 32.12
N THR A 301 9.34 -1.29 31.38
CA THR A 301 9.91 -0.79 30.11
C THR A 301 11.05 0.22 30.31
N GLN A 302 11.55 0.35 31.54
CA GLN A 302 12.75 1.12 31.89
C GLN A 302 13.80 0.33 32.71
N ASP A 303 13.51 -0.91 33.10
CA ASP A 303 14.39 -1.83 33.86
C ASP A 303 14.00 -3.28 33.52
N VAL A 304 14.30 -3.69 32.28
CA VAL A 304 13.76 -4.91 31.65
C VAL A 304 14.31 -6.18 32.31
N THR A 305 13.40 -7.07 32.75
CA THR A 305 13.74 -8.39 33.33
C THR A 305 12.84 -9.49 32.79
N TYR A 306 13.40 -10.58 32.25
CA TYR A 306 12.62 -11.63 31.53
C TYR A 306 12.30 -12.89 32.38
N ASP A 307 11.69 -12.66 33.56
CA ASP A 307 11.46 -13.67 34.61
C ASP A 307 10.21 -14.56 34.41
N TYR A 308 10.44 -15.86 34.19
CA TYR A 308 9.38 -16.87 34.15
C TYR A 308 8.58 -16.94 35.46
N THR A 309 7.29 -16.59 35.41
CA THR A 309 6.41 -16.53 36.58
C THR A 309 5.42 -17.70 36.63
N PRO A 310 5.65 -18.74 37.47
CA PRO A 310 4.70 -19.84 37.64
C PRO A 310 3.42 -19.39 38.36
N LEU A 311 2.31 -20.10 38.13
CA LEU A 311 1.00 -19.83 38.76
C LEU A 311 1.06 -19.80 40.30
N THR A 312 1.96 -20.60 40.90
CA THR A 312 2.18 -20.65 42.35
C THR A 312 2.91 -19.43 42.92
N ALA A 313 3.48 -18.57 42.08
CA ALA A 313 4.09 -17.30 42.47
C ALA A 313 3.12 -16.10 42.36
N VAL A 314 1.86 -16.30 41.93
CA VAL A 314 0.87 -15.23 41.83
C VAL A 314 0.41 -14.78 43.22
N ASP A 315 0.83 -13.58 43.62
CA ASP A 315 0.45 -12.95 44.88
C ASP A 315 -0.29 -11.62 44.67
N SER A 316 -0.73 -11.00 45.77
CA SER A 316 -1.44 -9.71 45.74
C SER A 316 -0.57 -8.53 45.30
N SER A 317 0.77 -8.66 45.28
CA SER A 317 1.66 -7.63 44.74
C SER A 317 1.75 -7.71 43.22
N LEU A 318 1.89 -8.92 42.66
CA LEU A 318 1.86 -9.15 41.22
C LEU A 318 0.49 -8.76 40.62
N ILE A 319 -0.61 -9.09 41.30
CA ILE A 319 -1.95 -8.67 40.87
C ILE A 319 -2.04 -7.15 40.82
N ARG A 320 -1.56 -6.43 41.85
CA ARG A 320 -1.60 -4.97 41.81
C ARG A 320 -0.69 -4.38 40.74
N ARG A 321 0.47 -5.00 40.41
CA ARG A 321 1.27 -4.57 39.24
C ARG A 321 0.48 -4.73 37.93
N ALA A 322 -0.33 -5.78 37.80
CA ALA A 322 -1.17 -6.00 36.62
C ALA A 322 -2.37 -5.03 36.56
N GLU A 323 -2.94 -4.65 37.71
CA GLU A 323 -3.94 -3.57 37.82
C GLU A 323 -3.33 -2.22 37.44
N ASP A 324 -2.16 -1.88 38.01
CA ASP A 324 -1.41 -0.65 37.72
C ASP A 324 -0.98 -0.58 36.22
N TRP A 325 -0.62 -1.71 35.60
CA TRP A 325 -0.31 -1.83 34.16
C TRP A 325 -1.54 -1.66 33.27
N ALA A 326 -2.66 -2.29 33.62
CA ALA A 326 -3.91 -2.21 32.85
C ALA A 326 -4.47 -0.78 32.84
N ALA A 327 -4.56 -0.13 34.02
CA ALA A 327 -4.95 1.27 34.16
C ALA A 327 -3.98 2.23 33.46
N GLY A 328 -2.70 1.84 33.34
CA GLY A 328 -1.73 2.49 32.47
C GLY A 328 -2.16 2.43 31.01
N LEU A 329 -2.20 1.24 30.42
CA LEU A 329 -2.52 1.03 29.00
C LEU A 329 -3.84 1.69 28.58
N THR A 330 -4.88 1.60 29.40
CA THR A 330 -6.22 2.16 29.12
C THR A 330 -6.39 3.64 29.51
N SER A 331 -5.34 4.31 29.98
CA SER A 331 -5.42 5.69 30.47
C SER A 331 -5.88 6.68 29.40
N LEU A 332 -6.82 7.55 29.78
CA LEU A 332 -7.25 8.69 28.94
C LEU A 332 -6.19 9.81 28.88
N ASP A 333 -5.16 9.80 29.74
CA ASP A 333 -3.98 10.67 29.60
C ASP A 333 -3.22 10.41 28.28
N HIS A 334 -3.51 9.32 27.58
CA HIS A 334 -2.94 8.98 26.29
C HIS A 334 -3.68 9.62 25.11
N THR A 335 -4.85 10.26 25.31
CA THR A 335 -5.55 10.98 24.23
C THR A 335 -5.08 12.45 24.09
N ASP A 336 -3.83 12.73 24.46
CA ASP A 336 -3.18 14.03 24.24
C ASP A 336 -2.77 14.13 22.76
N GLU A 337 -3.24 15.17 22.07
CA GLU A 337 -3.02 15.35 20.63
C GLU A 337 -1.54 15.49 20.27
N SER A 338 -0.64 15.86 21.21
CA SER A 338 0.81 15.85 20.96
C SER A 338 1.38 14.45 20.74
N VAL A 339 0.74 13.40 21.26
CA VAL A 339 1.12 12.01 21.00
C VAL A 339 0.62 11.56 19.64
N THR A 340 -0.61 11.94 19.26
CA THR A 340 -1.13 11.73 17.91
C THR A 340 -0.28 12.45 16.88
N GLU A 341 0.18 13.67 17.20
CA GLU A 341 1.08 14.46 16.37
C GLU A 341 2.43 13.79 16.16
N GLN A 342 3.03 13.22 17.21
CA GLN A 342 4.27 12.47 17.09
C GLN A 342 4.11 11.21 16.23
N LEU A 343 3.01 10.45 16.40
CA LEU A 343 2.69 9.28 15.58
C LEU A 343 2.54 9.64 14.09
N VAL A 344 1.78 10.70 13.80
CA VAL A 344 1.54 11.13 12.42
C VAL A 344 2.81 11.69 11.79
N GLN A 345 3.65 12.39 12.55
CA GLN A 345 4.97 12.85 12.07
C GLN A 345 5.90 11.69 11.68
N GLN A 346 5.88 10.58 12.41
CA GLN A 346 6.73 9.41 12.09
C GLN A 346 6.16 8.58 10.93
N LEU A 347 4.84 8.37 10.89
CA LEU A 347 4.19 7.45 9.95
C LEU A 347 3.75 8.13 8.63
N TRP A 348 3.42 9.42 8.63
CA TRP A 348 3.13 10.24 7.42
C TRP A 348 4.11 11.44 7.35
N PRO A 349 5.45 11.21 7.29
CA PRO A 349 6.44 12.27 7.45
C PRO A 349 6.44 13.32 6.33
N ASP A 350 5.85 13.02 5.17
CA ASP A 350 5.78 13.93 4.03
C ASP A 350 4.57 14.87 4.13
N TYR A 351 3.35 14.33 4.25
CA TYR A 351 2.14 15.12 4.58
C TYR A 351 2.34 15.99 5.82
N TYR A 352 2.95 15.44 6.88
CA TYR A 352 3.22 16.20 8.09
C TYR A 352 4.20 17.38 7.86
N ARG A 353 5.17 17.22 6.97
CA ARG A 353 6.13 18.27 6.60
C ARG A 353 5.50 19.37 5.75
N GLU A 354 4.51 19.03 4.94
CA GLU A 354 3.78 19.98 4.09
C GLU A 354 2.72 20.76 4.88
N HIS A 355 1.83 20.08 5.61
CA HIS A 355 0.70 20.72 6.29
C HIS A 355 1.01 21.15 7.73
N GLY A 356 2.13 20.69 8.31
CA GLY A 356 2.69 21.17 9.57
C GLY A 356 1.88 20.90 10.84
N ASN A 357 0.83 20.08 10.75
CA ASN A 357 -0.01 19.62 11.87
C ASN A 357 -0.68 18.29 11.49
N TRP A 358 -1.04 17.49 12.49
CA TRP A 358 -1.49 16.11 12.25
C TRP A 358 -2.88 16.00 11.60
N CYS A 359 -3.82 16.90 11.91
CA CYS A 359 -5.16 16.88 11.32
C CYS A 359 -5.09 17.09 9.81
N ALA A 360 -4.51 18.21 9.37
CA ALA A 360 -4.42 18.53 7.95
C ALA A 360 -3.55 17.54 7.16
N ALA A 361 -2.54 16.93 7.82
CA ALA A 361 -1.74 15.87 7.22
C ALA A 361 -2.53 14.57 6.96
N LEU A 362 -3.46 14.22 7.86
CA LEU A 362 -4.34 13.06 7.64
C LEU A 362 -5.56 13.40 6.77
N GLU A 363 -6.05 14.63 6.80
CA GLU A 363 -7.11 15.12 5.90
C GLU A 363 -6.60 15.11 4.45
N SER A 364 -5.45 15.73 4.17
CA SER A 364 -4.85 15.69 2.83
C SER A 364 -4.42 14.29 2.41
N PHE A 365 -4.16 13.36 3.34
CA PHE A 365 -3.91 11.94 3.02
C PHE A 365 -5.21 11.20 2.66
N VAL A 366 -6.33 11.50 3.32
CA VAL A 366 -7.65 10.97 2.93
C VAL A 366 -8.05 11.54 1.57
N ASP A 367 -7.90 12.85 1.38
CA ASP A 367 -8.12 13.50 0.10
C ASP A 367 -7.20 12.87 -0.97
N ASP A 368 -5.91 12.63 -0.70
CA ASP A 368 -4.97 11.99 -1.65
C ASP A 368 -5.26 10.51 -1.96
N GLU A 369 -5.84 9.72 -1.04
CA GLU A 369 -6.24 8.33 -1.34
C GLU A 369 -7.60 8.33 -2.08
N LEU A 370 -8.49 9.30 -1.81
CA LEU A 370 -9.76 9.52 -2.54
C LEU A 370 -9.56 10.26 -3.89
N SER A 371 -8.46 10.98 -4.08
CA SER A 371 -8.02 11.64 -5.31
C SER A 371 -6.81 10.93 -5.95
N SER A 372 -6.43 9.78 -5.40
CA SER A 372 -5.77 8.73 -6.17
C SER A 372 -6.76 8.05 -7.13
N ASP A 373 -8.07 8.36 -7.06
CA ASP A 373 -9.04 8.17 -8.15
C ASP A 373 -8.99 9.30 -9.22
N ASP A 374 -8.54 10.53 -8.89
CA ASP A 374 -8.48 11.66 -9.84
C ASP A 374 -7.47 12.75 -9.39
N GLY A 375 -6.32 12.92 -10.06
CA GLY A 375 -5.11 13.41 -9.39
C GLY A 375 -4.16 14.39 -10.10
N GLY A 376 -3.28 14.99 -9.29
CA GLY A 376 -2.08 15.75 -9.68
C GLY A 376 -0.88 15.37 -8.77
N ASP A 377 0.30 15.98 -8.82
CA ASP A 377 0.99 16.67 -9.93
C ASP A 377 2.52 16.45 -9.74
N ALA A 378 3.38 17.29 -10.35
CA ALA A 378 4.82 17.46 -10.11
C ALA A 378 5.77 16.30 -10.51
N ASP A 379 5.93 16.11 -11.82
CA ASP A 379 6.92 15.22 -12.44
C ASP A 379 8.34 15.85 -12.40
N GLU A 380 9.18 15.51 -11.42
CA GLU A 380 10.62 15.84 -11.44
C GLU A 380 11.49 14.74 -10.80
N VAL A 381 12.35 14.07 -11.61
CA VAL A 381 13.72 13.60 -11.31
C VAL A 381 14.27 12.73 -12.46
N THR A 382 15.39 13.18 -13.05
CA THR A 382 16.38 12.47 -13.90
C THR A 382 15.91 11.43 -14.94
N GLU A 383 15.92 11.80 -16.22
CA GLU A 383 16.09 10.85 -17.33
C GLU A 383 17.59 10.73 -17.71
N ASN A 384 18.24 9.64 -17.32
CA ASN A 384 19.57 9.22 -17.80
C ASN A 384 19.45 7.84 -18.50
N GLY A 385 18.68 7.78 -19.57
CA GLY A 385 18.45 6.56 -20.36
C GLY A 385 18.74 6.78 -21.84
N ASP A 386 19.95 6.45 -22.28
CA ASP A 386 20.31 6.44 -23.70
C ASP A 386 19.61 5.26 -24.41
N SER A 387 18.51 5.55 -25.08
CA SER A 387 17.85 4.60 -25.99
C SER A 387 17.57 5.27 -27.34
N SER A 388 18.10 4.68 -28.40
CA SER A 388 18.04 5.22 -29.77
C SER A 388 16.61 5.47 -30.26
N SER A 389 16.39 6.66 -30.86
CA SER A 389 15.10 7.19 -31.33
C SER A 389 14.50 6.51 -32.58
N ALA A 390 14.54 5.17 -32.64
CA ALA A 390 14.15 4.38 -33.81
C ALA A 390 12.74 3.76 -33.73
N ASP A 391 12.28 3.37 -32.55
CA ASP A 391 10.95 2.77 -32.32
C ASP A 391 10.04 3.73 -31.52
N ARG A 392 9.49 4.78 -32.18
CA ARG A 392 8.39 5.57 -31.58
C ARG A 392 7.07 4.81 -31.73
N VAL A 393 6.46 4.47 -30.60
CA VAL A 393 5.27 3.62 -30.46
C VAL A 393 4.03 4.21 -31.17
N SER A 394 3.35 3.41 -31.99
CA SER A 394 2.12 3.80 -32.72
C SER A 394 0.81 3.59 -31.94
N ASP A 395 0.85 2.88 -30.82
CA ASP A 395 -0.33 2.33 -30.13
C ASP A 395 -0.37 2.69 -28.63
N VAL A 396 0.01 3.92 -28.27
CA VAL A 396 -0.11 4.41 -26.89
C VAL A 396 -1.59 4.68 -26.56
N ARG A 397 -2.24 3.75 -25.86
CA ARG A 397 -3.60 3.98 -25.33
C ARG A 397 -3.56 5.10 -24.28
N LEU A 398 -4.34 6.14 -24.52
CA LEU A 398 -4.58 7.22 -23.56
C LEU A 398 -5.85 6.95 -22.76
N THR A 399 -5.97 7.56 -21.59
CA THR A 399 -7.22 7.60 -20.81
C THR A 399 -7.34 8.90 -20.03
N ARG A 400 -8.57 9.27 -19.68
CA ARG A 400 -8.91 10.45 -18.85
C ARG A 400 -9.32 10.06 -17.43
N ASP A 401 -9.41 8.76 -17.17
CA ASP A 401 -9.87 8.13 -15.95
C ASP A 401 -8.69 7.40 -15.29
N PHE A 402 -8.42 7.62 -14.00
CA PHE A 402 -7.29 6.98 -13.33
C PHE A 402 -7.60 5.52 -12.92
N GLU A 403 -8.87 5.16 -12.73
CA GLU A 403 -9.29 3.77 -12.49
C GLU A 403 -8.98 2.87 -13.68
N ASP A 404 -9.01 3.42 -14.91
CA ASP A 404 -8.59 2.72 -16.13
C ASP A 404 -7.08 2.35 -16.08
N VAL A 405 -6.27 3.09 -15.31
CA VAL A 405 -4.84 2.79 -15.05
C VAL A 405 -4.68 1.80 -13.88
N LYS A 406 -5.31 2.05 -12.73
CA LYS A 406 -5.31 1.11 -11.58
C LYS A 406 -5.82 -0.27 -12.01
N SER A 407 -6.93 -0.32 -12.73
CA SER A 407 -7.50 -1.55 -13.29
C SER A 407 -6.54 -2.24 -14.26
N ALA A 408 -5.88 -1.51 -15.15
CA ALA A 408 -4.91 -2.10 -16.07
C ALA A 408 -3.68 -2.67 -15.34
N VAL A 409 -3.25 -2.05 -14.23
CA VAL A 409 -2.18 -2.57 -13.35
C VAL A 409 -2.64 -3.82 -12.59
N GLY A 410 -3.83 -3.81 -12.00
CA GLY A 410 -4.39 -4.95 -11.26
C GLY A 410 -4.76 -6.16 -12.12
N ASN A 411 -4.99 -5.96 -13.42
CA ASN A 411 -5.25 -7.03 -14.40
C ASN A 411 -3.98 -7.54 -15.12
N LEU A 412 -2.77 -7.16 -14.70
CA LEU A 412 -1.54 -7.68 -15.28
C LEU A 412 -1.33 -9.16 -14.92
N ASP A 413 -0.81 -9.95 -15.87
CA ASP A 413 -0.32 -11.30 -15.60
C ASP A 413 0.91 -11.21 -14.68
N ILE A 414 0.71 -11.56 -13.41
CA ILE A 414 1.72 -11.48 -12.36
C ILE A 414 2.93 -12.40 -12.61
N GLU A 415 2.79 -13.51 -13.37
CA GLU A 415 3.94 -14.31 -13.80
C GLU A 415 4.74 -13.57 -14.88
N ALA A 416 4.06 -12.97 -15.87
CA ALA A 416 4.73 -12.18 -16.89
C ALA A 416 5.42 -10.94 -16.30
N VAL A 417 4.82 -10.30 -15.28
CA VAL A 417 5.46 -9.22 -14.52
C VAL A 417 6.71 -9.74 -13.82
N ALA A 418 6.61 -10.82 -13.03
CA ALA A 418 7.76 -11.40 -12.33
C ALA A 418 8.92 -11.73 -13.29
N GLU A 419 8.64 -12.37 -14.43
CA GLU A 419 9.64 -12.74 -15.44
C GLU A 419 10.38 -11.54 -16.05
N LYS A 420 9.72 -10.37 -16.17
CA LYS A 420 10.36 -9.13 -16.66
C LYS A 420 10.96 -8.25 -15.56
N THR A 421 10.82 -8.62 -14.28
CA THR A 421 11.18 -7.79 -13.13
C THR A 421 12.08 -8.52 -12.13
N ILE A 422 11.50 -9.30 -11.22
CA ILE A 422 12.17 -9.81 -10.02
C ILE A 422 12.53 -11.28 -10.06
N ALA A 423 12.01 -12.06 -11.02
CA ALA A 423 12.35 -13.48 -11.16
C ALA A 423 13.66 -13.66 -11.92
N HIS A 424 14.65 -14.30 -11.28
CA HIS A 424 15.89 -14.72 -11.93
C HIS A 424 15.74 -16.07 -12.64
N GLU A 425 15.04 -17.02 -12.01
CA GLU A 425 14.80 -18.36 -12.52
C GLU A 425 13.55 -18.96 -11.85
N TRP A 426 12.60 -19.47 -12.61
CA TRP A 426 11.42 -20.16 -12.07
C TRP A 426 11.81 -21.52 -11.48
N THR A 427 11.33 -21.86 -10.28
CA THR A 427 11.79 -23.08 -9.57
C THR A 427 11.38 -24.37 -10.28
N ASP A 428 10.26 -24.36 -11.02
CA ASP A 428 9.78 -25.48 -11.83
C ASP A 428 10.68 -25.76 -13.05
N SER A 429 11.39 -24.76 -13.54
CA SER A 429 12.38 -24.89 -14.64
C SER A 429 13.73 -25.42 -14.16
N LYS A 430 14.03 -25.32 -12.86
CA LYS A 430 15.35 -25.60 -12.28
C LYS A 430 15.54 -27.08 -11.93
N THR A 431 16.58 -27.70 -12.49
CA THR A 431 16.86 -29.13 -12.27
C THR A 431 17.18 -29.42 -10.80
N GLY A 432 16.42 -30.34 -10.18
CA GLY A 432 16.61 -30.75 -8.79
C GLY A 432 15.74 -30.01 -7.77
N PHE A 433 15.00 -28.99 -8.20
CA PHE A 433 14.03 -28.26 -7.37
C PHE A 433 12.64 -28.89 -7.50
N THR A 434 11.71 -28.43 -6.66
CA THR A 434 10.29 -28.77 -6.72
C THR A 434 9.52 -27.60 -6.12
N ASP A 435 8.63 -27.02 -6.91
CA ASP A 435 7.71 -25.97 -6.46
C ASP A 435 6.76 -26.55 -5.38
N ARG A 436 6.60 -25.82 -4.28
CA ARG A 436 5.74 -26.13 -3.14
C ARG A 436 4.85 -24.96 -2.73
N SER A 437 4.82 -23.88 -3.52
CA SER A 437 4.01 -22.68 -3.24
C SER A 437 2.50 -22.97 -3.17
N GLY A 438 2.03 -23.98 -3.90
CA GLY A 438 0.67 -24.51 -3.82
C GLY A 438 -0.09 -24.44 -5.15
N SER A 439 -1.36 -24.82 -5.14
CA SER A 439 -2.24 -24.65 -6.30
C SER A 439 -2.58 -23.16 -6.47
N GLY A 440 -2.60 -22.66 -7.70
CA GLY A 440 -2.82 -21.24 -8.00
C GLY A 440 -1.59 -20.35 -7.85
N LYS A 441 -0.49 -20.87 -7.29
CA LYS A 441 0.77 -20.14 -7.07
C LYS A 441 1.87 -20.60 -8.03
N ARG A 442 3.04 -19.94 -8.00
CA ARG A 442 4.28 -20.38 -8.68
C ARG A 442 5.52 -19.75 -8.04
N ALA A 443 6.51 -20.56 -7.66
CA ALA A 443 7.71 -20.11 -6.95
C ALA A 443 8.89 -19.81 -7.88
N PHE A 444 9.66 -18.77 -7.54
CA PHE A 444 10.84 -18.30 -8.28
C PHE A 444 12.01 -17.96 -7.37
N ILE A 445 13.22 -18.03 -7.93
CA ILE A 445 14.44 -17.51 -7.30
C ILE A 445 14.52 -16.01 -7.66
N PRO A 446 14.60 -15.10 -6.69
CA PRO A 446 14.59 -13.67 -6.98
C PRO A 446 15.95 -13.13 -7.46
N VAL A 447 15.95 -12.00 -8.16
CA VAL A 447 17.16 -11.33 -8.70
C VAL A 447 18.16 -10.83 -7.65
N TRP A 448 17.74 -10.70 -6.38
CA TRP A 448 18.62 -10.44 -5.24
C TRP A 448 19.14 -11.72 -4.57
N GLY A 449 18.40 -12.83 -4.69
CA GLY A 449 18.64 -14.10 -3.99
C GLY A 449 19.12 -15.23 -4.90
N THR A 450 19.90 -14.94 -5.94
CA THR A 450 20.22 -15.91 -7.03
C THR A 450 20.90 -17.22 -6.58
N ASN A 451 21.53 -17.22 -5.39
CA ASN A 451 22.16 -18.38 -4.76
C ASN A 451 21.25 -19.16 -3.78
N ALA A 452 19.95 -18.82 -3.67
CA ALA A 452 19.04 -19.44 -2.74
C ALA A 452 18.82 -20.94 -3.03
N ASN A 453 19.15 -21.80 -2.06
CA ASN A 453 19.06 -23.26 -2.20
C ASN A 453 17.65 -23.84 -1.99
N SER A 454 16.70 -23.05 -1.48
CA SER A 454 15.34 -23.50 -1.11
C SER A 454 14.27 -23.17 -2.16
N GLY A 455 14.41 -22.07 -2.89
CA GLY A 455 13.58 -21.61 -4.01
C GLY A 455 12.13 -21.21 -3.69
N ASN A 456 11.54 -21.74 -2.62
CA ASN A 456 10.10 -21.65 -2.34
C ASN A 456 9.69 -20.45 -1.46
N ALA A 457 10.65 -19.61 -1.05
CA ALA A 457 10.41 -18.41 -0.25
C ALA A 457 9.62 -17.34 -1.03
N ASN A 458 9.94 -17.17 -2.32
CA ASN A 458 9.36 -16.15 -3.18
C ASN A 458 8.43 -16.83 -4.20
N PHE A 459 7.16 -16.40 -4.24
CA PHE A 459 6.19 -16.91 -5.21
C PHE A 459 5.17 -15.83 -5.60
N VAL A 460 4.49 -16.04 -6.73
CA VAL A 460 3.32 -15.23 -7.11
C VAL A 460 2.02 -16.00 -6.88
N ASP A 461 0.96 -15.29 -6.52
CA ASP A 461 -0.42 -15.78 -6.47
C ASP A 461 -1.21 -15.22 -7.66
N LYS A 462 -1.71 -16.10 -8.53
CA LYS A 462 -2.46 -15.73 -9.74
C LYS A 462 -3.93 -15.40 -9.47
N SER A 463 -4.43 -15.66 -8.27
CA SER A 463 -5.78 -15.31 -7.82
C SER A 463 -5.81 -13.86 -7.36
N GLU A 464 -4.83 -13.48 -6.55
CA GLU A 464 -4.72 -12.15 -5.93
C GLU A 464 -3.93 -11.13 -6.79
N GLY A 465 -3.17 -11.59 -7.78
CA GLY A 465 -2.35 -10.73 -8.63
C GLY A 465 -1.09 -10.17 -7.93
N THR A 466 -0.60 -10.86 -6.90
CA THR A 466 0.49 -10.38 -6.02
C THR A 466 1.69 -11.32 -5.97
N TRP A 467 2.88 -10.74 -5.77
CA TRP A 467 4.07 -11.44 -5.27
C TRP A 467 4.01 -11.54 -3.74
N ILE A 468 4.52 -12.65 -3.19
CA ILE A 468 4.66 -12.92 -1.75
C ILE A 468 6.09 -13.40 -1.46
N ASP A 469 6.70 -12.86 -0.41
CA ASP A 469 7.93 -13.35 0.21
C ASP A 469 7.60 -13.96 1.58
N SER A 470 7.47 -15.29 1.63
CA SER A 470 7.10 -16.02 2.85
C SER A 470 8.25 -16.23 3.82
N SER A 471 9.43 -15.64 3.58
CA SER A 471 10.48 -15.50 4.60
C SER A 471 10.16 -14.33 5.53
N GLU A 472 9.52 -13.29 4.99
CA GLU A 472 9.42 -11.94 5.56
C GLU A 472 7.96 -11.53 5.82
N SER A 473 7.03 -12.48 5.69
CA SER A 473 5.57 -12.29 5.72
C SER A 473 5.03 -11.18 4.80
N HIS A 474 5.77 -10.84 3.73
CA HIS A 474 5.48 -9.70 2.86
C HIS A 474 4.66 -10.08 1.62
N GLN A 475 3.79 -9.18 1.16
CA GLN A 475 2.97 -9.31 -0.04
C GLN A 475 2.90 -7.96 -0.79
N ALA A 476 3.15 -7.95 -2.10
CA ALA A 476 3.17 -6.73 -2.92
C ALA A 476 2.69 -6.97 -4.37
N GLY A 477 2.45 -5.87 -5.09
CA GLY A 477 1.87 -5.88 -6.44
C GLY A 477 2.89 -5.71 -7.58
N PRO A 478 2.40 -5.63 -8.83
CA PRO A 478 3.23 -5.42 -10.01
C PRO A 478 4.15 -4.19 -9.97
N VAL A 479 3.77 -3.16 -9.21
CA VAL A 479 4.43 -1.85 -9.17
C VAL A 479 5.69 -1.90 -8.32
N GLU A 480 5.61 -2.49 -7.12
CA GLU A 480 6.76 -2.75 -6.25
C GLU A 480 7.76 -3.67 -6.97
N MET A 481 7.29 -4.74 -7.61
CA MET A 481 8.13 -5.65 -8.40
C MET A 481 8.91 -4.89 -9.49
N ALA A 482 8.26 -3.95 -10.18
CA ALA A 482 8.91 -3.12 -11.19
C ALA A 482 9.97 -2.16 -10.59
N LEU A 483 9.68 -1.54 -9.44
CA LEU A 483 10.62 -0.65 -8.74
C LEU A 483 11.86 -1.39 -8.21
N ILE A 484 11.67 -2.57 -7.62
CA ILE A 484 12.77 -3.41 -7.10
C ILE A 484 13.70 -3.87 -8.25
N ALA A 485 13.16 -4.07 -9.45
CA ALA A 485 13.89 -4.61 -10.59
C ALA A 485 14.90 -3.64 -11.24
N GLU A 486 14.64 -2.33 -11.23
CA GLU A 486 15.49 -1.35 -11.96
C GLU A 486 16.77 -0.94 -11.22
N LYS A 487 16.90 -1.29 -9.93
CA LYS A 487 18.12 -1.20 -9.09
C LYS A 487 18.72 0.18 -8.83
N GLU A 488 18.45 1.20 -9.65
CA GLU A 488 18.86 2.58 -9.41
C GLU A 488 17.87 3.31 -8.50
N GLY A 489 17.93 3.00 -7.20
CA GLY A 489 17.10 3.66 -6.17
C GLY A 489 17.11 2.94 -4.83
N ASN A 490 16.52 3.58 -3.81
CA ASN A 490 16.43 3.04 -2.44
C ASN A 490 15.57 1.76 -2.34
N TRP A 491 14.81 1.43 -3.39
CA TRP A 491 13.83 0.36 -3.47
C TRP A 491 14.39 -1.07 -3.37
N TYR A 492 15.71 -1.27 -3.51
CA TYR A 492 16.33 -2.56 -3.19
C TYR A 492 16.38 -2.83 -1.67
N SER A 493 16.72 -1.80 -0.89
CA SER A 493 16.70 -1.87 0.57
C SER A 493 15.25 -1.86 1.07
N ASN A 494 14.45 -0.93 0.56
CA ASN A 494 13.06 -0.68 0.97
C ASN A 494 12.06 -1.61 0.27
N ARG A 495 12.48 -2.81 -0.16
CA ARG A 495 11.72 -3.73 -1.02
C ARG A 495 10.44 -4.33 -0.41
N TYR A 496 10.15 -4.04 0.86
CA TYR A 496 8.97 -4.50 1.60
C TYR A 496 8.01 -3.37 2.01
N ARG A 497 8.25 -2.14 1.52
CA ARG A 497 7.35 -0.99 1.63
C ARG A 497 6.42 -0.92 0.41
N HIS A 498 5.20 -0.39 0.56
CA HIS A 498 4.28 -0.19 -0.55
C HIS A 498 4.55 1.11 -1.32
N ALA A 499 4.41 1.07 -2.65
CA ALA A 499 4.66 2.22 -3.51
C ALA A 499 3.44 3.16 -3.54
N ARG A 500 3.64 4.43 -3.19
CA ARG A 500 2.57 5.45 -3.17
C ARG A 500 2.94 6.67 -4.02
N GLY A 501 1.95 7.48 -4.39
CA GLY A 501 2.14 8.76 -5.08
C GLY A 501 3.07 8.67 -6.30
N MET A 502 4.17 9.43 -6.28
CA MET A 502 5.13 9.46 -7.39
C MET A 502 5.88 8.13 -7.57
N GLU A 503 6.18 7.40 -6.49
CA GLU A 503 6.87 6.11 -6.58
C GLU A 503 6.01 5.09 -7.34
N TRP A 504 4.70 5.08 -7.07
CA TRP A 504 3.74 4.29 -7.83
C TRP A 504 3.70 4.69 -9.31
N ARG A 505 3.64 6.00 -9.60
CA ARG A 505 3.68 6.53 -10.98
C ARG A 505 4.95 6.11 -11.71
N CYS A 506 6.11 6.10 -11.04
CA CYS A 506 7.38 5.60 -11.56
C CYS A 506 7.33 4.09 -11.84
N GLY A 507 6.85 3.27 -10.91
CA GLY A 507 6.70 1.82 -11.12
C GLY A 507 5.81 1.49 -12.32
N VAL A 508 4.73 2.25 -12.53
CA VAL A 508 3.87 2.11 -13.72
C VAL A 508 4.55 2.62 -15.00
N LYS A 509 5.41 3.66 -14.96
CA LYS A 509 6.29 4.03 -16.11
C LYS A 509 7.24 2.88 -16.45
N ILE A 510 7.84 2.23 -15.46
CA ILE A 510 8.72 1.06 -15.64
C ILE A 510 7.96 -0.13 -16.26
N LEU A 511 6.74 -0.43 -15.79
CA LEU A 511 5.90 -1.48 -16.39
C LEU A 511 5.57 -1.21 -17.86
N ARG A 512 5.19 0.02 -18.22
CA ARG A 512 4.99 0.41 -19.64
C ARG A 512 6.27 0.21 -20.46
N ASN A 513 7.42 0.64 -19.94
CA ASN A 513 8.73 0.47 -20.60
C ASN A 513 9.13 -1.00 -20.77
N LYS A 514 8.70 -1.89 -19.87
CA LYS A 514 8.82 -3.36 -20.00
C LYS A 514 7.79 -3.97 -20.96
N GLY A 515 7.00 -3.17 -21.66
CA GLY A 515 6.01 -3.62 -22.64
C GLY A 515 4.80 -4.28 -21.99
N PHE A 516 4.18 -3.60 -21.02
CA PHE A 516 2.83 -3.91 -20.54
C PHE A 516 1.84 -2.83 -21.02
N GLU A 517 0.68 -3.26 -21.52
CA GLU A 517 -0.35 -2.39 -22.11
C GLU A 517 -1.17 -1.64 -21.03
N ILE A 518 -0.53 -0.69 -20.37
CA ILE A 518 -1.15 0.15 -19.33
C ILE A 518 -1.45 1.53 -19.93
N PRO A 519 -2.71 2.01 -19.94
CA PRO A 519 -3.05 3.29 -20.56
C PRO A 519 -2.38 4.46 -19.83
N VAL A 520 -2.12 5.56 -20.55
CA VAL A 520 -1.53 6.77 -19.98
C VAL A 520 -2.63 7.74 -19.56
N TYR A 521 -2.79 7.94 -18.24
CA TYR A 521 -3.69 8.95 -17.69
C TYR A 521 -3.24 10.37 -18.07
N CYS A 522 -4.14 11.06 -18.77
CA CYS A 522 -4.08 12.47 -19.12
C CYS A 522 -5.47 13.05 -18.83
N PRO A 523 -5.71 13.68 -17.67
CA PRO A 523 -7.02 14.23 -17.37
C PRO A 523 -7.28 15.48 -18.22
N ASP A 524 -8.55 15.75 -18.51
CA ASP A 524 -8.99 16.83 -19.39
C ASP A 524 -9.84 17.87 -18.61
N ALA A 525 -10.52 18.80 -19.30
CA ALA A 525 -11.32 19.84 -18.66
C ALA A 525 -12.69 19.35 -18.11
N GLU A 526 -13.14 18.15 -18.47
CA GLU A 526 -14.29 17.50 -17.84
C GLU A 526 -13.88 16.64 -16.63
N THR A 527 -12.60 16.25 -16.54
CA THR A 527 -12.03 15.37 -15.50
C THR A 527 -10.96 16.07 -14.65
N THR A 528 -11.16 17.35 -14.33
CA THR A 528 -10.39 18.08 -13.31
C THR A 528 -11.26 19.19 -12.68
N ASP A 529 -10.98 19.57 -11.44
CA ASP A 529 -11.64 20.71 -10.75
C ASP A 529 -11.30 22.09 -11.35
N GLY A 530 -10.40 22.15 -12.34
CA GLY A 530 -10.00 23.39 -12.99
C GLY A 530 -10.84 23.71 -14.22
N ASP A 531 -11.11 25.00 -14.46
CA ASP A 531 -11.78 25.50 -15.68
C ASP A 531 -11.17 25.00 -17.01
N LYS A 532 -9.96 24.41 -17.00
CA LYS A 532 -9.17 24.02 -18.18
C LYS A 532 -8.26 22.83 -17.87
N MET A 533 -8.12 21.91 -18.84
CA MET A 533 -7.14 20.81 -18.82
C MET A 533 -5.76 21.32 -18.34
N PRO A 534 -5.09 20.67 -17.37
CA PRO A 534 -3.79 21.11 -16.86
C PRO A 534 -2.72 21.24 -17.96
N LEU A 535 -1.79 22.18 -17.81
CA LEU A 535 -0.77 22.42 -18.84
C LEU A 535 0.18 21.23 -19.02
N TRP A 536 0.56 20.57 -17.91
CA TRP A 536 1.31 19.32 -17.94
C TRP A 536 0.54 18.22 -18.66
N SER A 537 -0.80 18.14 -18.49
CA SER A 537 -1.63 17.13 -19.15
C SER A 537 -1.63 17.36 -20.65
N LEU A 538 -1.86 18.60 -21.10
CA LEU A 538 -1.77 18.97 -22.52
C LEU A 538 -0.40 18.60 -23.13
N ILE A 539 0.71 18.90 -22.42
CA ILE A 539 2.07 18.55 -22.85
C ILE A 539 2.27 17.02 -22.91
N LYS A 540 1.83 16.30 -21.87
CA LYS A 540 1.91 14.84 -21.74
C LYS A 540 1.13 14.12 -22.84
N THR A 541 -0.10 14.57 -23.12
CA THR A 541 -0.93 14.07 -24.23
C THR A 541 -0.26 14.34 -25.57
N ALA A 542 0.20 15.57 -25.82
CA ALA A 542 0.85 15.93 -27.09
C ALA A 542 2.17 15.18 -27.32
N ARG A 543 2.97 14.92 -26.27
CA ARG A 543 4.16 14.04 -26.34
C ARG A 543 3.79 12.60 -26.62
N ALA A 544 2.76 12.06 -25.96
CA ALA A 544 2.29 10.69 -26.17
C ALA A 544 1.71 10.46 -27.58
N LEU A 545 1.12 11.50 -28.18
CA LEU A 545 0.67 11.51 -29.58
C LEU A 545 1.79 11.84 -30.59
N GLY A 546 3.03 12.10 -30.13
CA GLY A 546 4.17 12.44 -30.99
C GLY A 546 4.09 13.82 -31.69
N VAL A 547 3.20 14.72 -31.22
CA VAL A 547 2.93 16.04 -31.81
C VAL A 547 3.99 17.07 -31.39
N ILE A 548 4.63 16.84 -30.25
CA ILE A 548 5.77 17.59 -29.73
C ILE A 548 6.80 16.62 -29.13
N ASP A 549 8.04 17.04 -29.01
CA ASP A 549 9.04 16.33 -28.19
C ASP A 549 9.61 17.16 -27.02
N LYS A 550 10.93 17.15 -26.82
CA LYS A 550 11.61 17.85 -25.71
C LYS A 550 12.15 19.21 -26.15
N ASP A 551 12.53 19.35 -27.41
CA ASP A 551 13.10 20.60 -27.95
C ASP A 551 11.98 21.60 -28.31
N ASP A 552 10.74 21.12 -28.41
CA ASP A 552 9.50 21.91 -28.43
C ASP A 552 9.13 22.55 -27.07
N LEU A 553 9.90 22.31 -26.00
CA LEU A 553 9.62 22.75 -24.62
C LEU A 553 10.77 23.59 -24.03
N VAL A 554 10.43 24.57 -23.20
CA VAL A 554 11.37 25.46 -22.49
C VAL A 554 10.88 25.75 -21.07
N GLU A 555 11.80 26.06 -20.14
CA GLU A 555 11.39 26.69 -18.88
C GLU A 555 10.83 28.10 -19.15
N ARG A 556 9.79 28.46 -18.38
CA ARG A 556 9.18 29.80 -18.37
C ARG A 556 8.94 30.25 -16.93
N GLU A 557 9.06 31.55 -16.70
CA GLU A 557 8.74 32.18 -15.41
C GLU A 557 7.23 32.46 -15.32
N SER A 558 6.60 32.13 -14.19
CA SER A 558 5.20 32.44 -13.89
C SER A 558 5.05 33.82 -13.23
N GLU A 559 3.81 34.36 -13.15
CA GLU A 559 3.56 35.74 -12.65
C GLU A 559 3.96 35.96 -11.17
N ASP A 560 4.20 34.88 -10.42
CA ASP A 560 4.67 34.84 -9.04
C ASP A 560 6.20 34.64 -8.89
N GLY A 561 6.93 34.39 -9.99
CA GLY A 561 8.36 34.14 -10.00
C GLY A 561 8.77 32.66 -9.81
N GLY A 562 7.83 31.73 -9.89
CA GLY A 562 8.15 30.30 -10.08
C GLY A 562 8.64 30.00 -11.51
N THR A 563 9.21 28.81 -11.75
CA THR A 563 9.44 28.30 -13.11
C THR A 563 8.54 27.11 -13.42
N TYR A 564 8.19 26.94 -14.69
CA TYR A 564 7.40 25.81 -15.18
C TYR A 564 7.82 25.41 -16.59
N THR A 565 7.64 24.13 -16.95
CA THR A 565 7.85 23.68 -18.34
C THR A 565 6.69 24.14 -19.21
N GLY A 566 6.99 24.96 -20.22
CA GLY A 566 6.04 25.44 -21.21
C GLY A 566 6.46 25.09 -22.64
N PHE A 567 5.56 25.30 -23.59
CA PHE A 567 5.87 25.23 -25.02
C PHE A 567 6.92 26.29 -25.41
N CYS A 568 7.77 26.00 -26.39
CA CYS A 568 8.76 26.95 -26.91
C CYS A 568 8.10 28.26 -27.40
N ASP A 569 7.07 28.15 -28.25
CA ASP A 569 6.35 29.27 -28.84
C ASP A 569 4.81 29.06 -28.86
N ALA A 570 4.07 30.03 -29.43
CA ALA A 570 2.61 30.01 -29.53
C ALA A 570 2.07 29.11 -30.67
N LEU A 571 2.85 28.86 -31.73
CA LEU A 571 2.47 28.00 -32.84
C LEU A 571 2.48 26.54 -32.39
N THR A 572 3.54 26.13 -31.68
CA THR A 572 3.72 24.78 -31.13
C THR A 572 2.67 24.48 -30.05
N TYR A 573 2.32 25.47 -29.21
CA TYR A 573 1.15 25.37 -28.31
C TYR A 573 -0.17 25.18 -29.09
N ASN A 574 -0.42 25.99 -30.13
CA ASN A 574 -1.63 25.87 -30.95
C ASN A 574 -1.70 24.52 -31.70
N ARG A 575 -0.56 24.01 -32.20
CA ARG A 575 -0.41 22.68 -32.85
C ARG A 575 -0.80 21.56 -31.90
N ALA A 576 -0.23 21.54 -30.69
CA ALA A 576 -0.57 20.58 -29.66
C ALA A 576 -2.05 20.66 -29.24
N LEU A 577 -2.56 21.87 -29.01
CA LEU A 577 -3.95 22.14 -28.65
C LEU A 577 -4.93 21.64 -29.72
N ALA A 578 -4.61 21.81 -31.00
CA ALA A 578 -5.45 21.34 -32.11
C ALA A 578 -5.52 19.81 -32.18
N VAL A 579 -4.38 19.11 -32.11
CA VAL A 579 -4.37 17.64 -32.22
C VAL A 579 -4.97 16.98 -30.98
N VAL A 580 -4.76 17.52 -29.78
CA VAL A 580 -5.37 17.00 -28.55
C VAL A 580 -6.90 17.16 -28.56
N LYS A 581 -7.43 18.25 -29.15
CA LYS A 581 -8.88 18.37 -29.42
C LYS A 581 -9.38 17.39 -30.48
N ASP A 582 -8.61 17.13 -31.55
CA ASP A 582 -9.01 16.21 -32.62
C ASP A 582 -9.13 14.75 -32.15
N VAL A 583 -8.26 14.31 -31.22
CA VAL A 583 -8.39 12.99 -30.57
C VAL A 583 -9.45 12.94 -29.45
N GLY A 584 -10.21 14.02 -29.24
CA GLY A 584 -11.46 14.01 -28.45
C GLY A 584 -11.34 14.38 -26.98
N PHE A 585 -10.27 15.05 -26.54
CA PHE A 585 -10.15 15.60 -25.19
C PHE A 585 -10.76 17.00 -25.14
N ASP A 586 -11.59 17.32 -24.15
CA ASP A 586 -11.89 18.73 -23.90
C ASP A 586 -10.72 19.38 -23.16
N THR A 587 -10.19 20.44 -23.74
CA THR A 587 -9.09 21.18 -23.13
C THR A 587 -9.59 22.43 -22.41
N ASN A 588 -10.78 22.92 -22.75
CA ASN A 588 -11.31 24.28 -22.52
C ASN A 588 -10.27 25.41 -22.69
N ARG A 589 -9.23 25.16 -23.51
CA ARG A 589 -8.13 26.06 -23.80
C ARG A 589 -8.35 26.75 -25.13
N GLU A 590 -8.15 28.05 -25.13
CA GLU A 590 -8.17 28.86 -26.34
C GLU A 590 -6.78 28.88 -27.02
N PRO A 591 -6.73 28.96 -28.35
CA PRO A 591 -5.50 29.24 -29.08
C PRO A 591 -4.92 30.61 -28.69
N VAL A 592 -3.59 30.71 -28.66
CA VAL A 592 -2.92 32.01 -28.54
C VAL A 592 -2.95 32.71 -29.89
N ASN A 593 -3.36 33.98 -29.91
CA ASN A 593 -3.37 34.79 -31.11
C ASN A 593 -1.93 35.10 -31.55
N VAL A 594 -1.45 34.42 -32.58
CA VAL A 594 -0.16 34.70 -33.22
C VAL A 594 -0.22 35.99 -34.03
N ASN A 595 0.91 36.68 -34.18
CA ASN A 595 0.97 37.90 -34.98
C ASN A 595 0.61 37.59 -36.45
N GLU A 596 -0.14 38.49 -37.12
CA GLU A 596 -0.71 38.24 -38.46
C GLU A 596 0.38 37.91 -39.50
N ASP A 597 1.59 38.44 -39.29
CA ASP A 597 2.79 38.17 -40.09
C ASP A 597 3.19 36.69 -40.12
N ALA A 598 3.19 35.99 -38.99
CA ALA A 598 3.62 34.59 -38.92
C ALA A 598 2.62 33.65 -39.62
N ALA A 599 1.32 33.97 -39.53
CA ALA A 599 0.25 33.22 -40.19
C ALA A 599 0.29 33.34 -41.73
N ALA A 600 0.91 34.39 -42.28
CA ALA A 600 1.08 34.54 -43.73
C ALA A 600 1.94 33.40 -44.30
N TYR A 601 3.10 33.12 -43.70
CA TYR A 601 3.95 31.98 -44.07
C TYR A 601 3.23 30.64 -43.82
N GLU A 602 2.53 30.49 -42.68
CA GLU A 602 1.81 29.25 -42.35
C GLU A 602 0.81 28.85 -43.44
N SER A 603 0.14 29.83 -44.05
CA SER A 603 -0.86 29.57 -45.10
C SER A 603 -0.31 29.02 -46.43
N VAL A 604 1.01 29.10 -46.69
CA VAL A 604 1.62 28.77 -48.00
C VAL A 604 2.84 27.85 -47.94
N LEU A 605 3.50 27.70 -46.79
CA LEU A 605 4.74 26.93 -46.65
C LEU A 605 4.65 25.46 -47.15
N SER A 606 3.47 24.84 -47.07
CA SER A 606 3.22 23.50 -47.61
C SER A 606 3.29 23.42 -49.15
N GLU A 607 3.07 24.54 -49.86
CA GLU A 607 3.23 24.61 -51.32
C GLU A 607 4.70 24.83 -51.73
N TYR A 608 5.53 25.29 -50.78
CA TYR A 608 6.93 25.67 -50.97
C TYR A 608 7.95 24.64 -50.45
N ALA A 609 7.48 23.51 -49.92
CA ALA A 609 8.30 22.40 -49.46
C ALA A 609 8.30 21.23 -50.48
N ASP A 610 9.45 20.58 -50.69
CA ASP A 610 9.52 19.44 -51.62
C ASP A 610 8.78 18.20 -51.06
N ASP A 611 8.39 17.27 -51.94
CA ASP A 611 7.69 16.02 -51.58
C ASP A 611 8.33 15.29 -50.38
N GLY A 612 7.58 15.16 -49.29
CA GLY A 612 8.00 14.47 -48.06
C GLY A 612 8.78 15.33 -47.06
N TRP A 613 8.97 16.63 -47.30
CA TRP A 613 9.46 17.56 -46.29
C TRP A 613 8.38 17.86 -45.24
N GLN A 614 8.80 18.07 -44.00
CA GLN A 614 7.98 18.72 -42.97
C GLN A 614 8.61 20.08 -42.61
N PRO A 615 8.19 21.19 -43.24
CA PRO A 615 8.75 22.53 -42.97
C PRO A 615 8.39 23.06 -41.57
N TRP A 616 7.67 22.28 -40.75
CA TRP A 616 7.20 22.60 -39.41
C TRP A 616 8.00 21.91 -38.29
N THR A 617 8.90 20.99 -38.65
CA THR A 617 9.69 20.18 -37.71
C THR A 617 11.19 20.17 -38.05
N GLU A 618 11.58 20.48 -39.29
CA GLU A 618 12.97 20.53 -39.73
C GLU A 618 13.43 21.99 -39.99
N PRO A 619 14.21 22.63 -39.09
CA PRO A 619 14.54 24.05 -39.14
C PRO A 619 15.12 24.57 -40.46
N ALA A 620 16.02 23.80 -41.08
CA ALA A 620 16.67 24.20 -42.33
C ALA A 620 15.68 24.17 -43.52
N LYS A 621 14.76 23.20 -43.54
CA LYS A 621 13.67 23.14 -44.54
C LYS A 621 12.61 24.21 -44.30
N CYS A 622 12.32 24.53 -43.03
CA CYS A 622 11.49 25.67 -42.64
C CYS A 622 12.05 26.97 -43.25
N LEU A 623 13.35 27.23 -43.05
CA LEU A 623 14.06 28.39 -43.60
C LEU A 623 13.97 28.47 -45.12
N VAL A 624 14.38 27.41 -45.84
CA VAL A 624 14.36 27.42 -47.32
C VAL A 624 12.94 27.56 -47.88
N ALA A 625 11.93 26.93 -47.27
CA ALA A 625 10.54 27.10 -47.70
C ALA A 625 10.01 28.52 -47.42
N CYS A 626 10.40 29.16 -46.30
CA CYS A 626 10.06 30.56 -46.01
C CYS A 626 10.68 31.50 -47.05
N LEU A 627 11.97 31.31 -47.36
CA LEU A 627 12.68 32.12 -48.34
C LEU A 627 12.06 31.98 -49.74
N ARG A 628 11.74 30.75 -50.20
CA ARG A 628 11.03 30.54 -51.47
C ARG A 628 9.69 31.29 -51.54
N ALA A 629 8.86 31.19 -50.49
CA ALA A 629 7.55 31.84 -50.44
C ALA A 629 7.63 33.38 -50.44
N ARG A 630 8.72 33.93 -49.89
CA ARG A 630 9.05 35.36 -49.94
C ARG A 630 9.60 35.78 -51.30
N ASP A 631 10.49 34.99 -51.90
CA ASP A 631 11.20 35.31 -53.15
C ASP A 631 10.26 35.25 -54.37
N ASP A 632 9.25 34.38 -54.34
CA ASP A 632 8.11 34.39 -55.28
C ASP A 632 7.12 35.55 -55.05
N GLY A 633 7.27 36.30 -53.95
CA GLY A 633 6.40 37.42 -53.58
C GLY A 633 5.00 37.04 -53.08
N VAL A 634 4.82 35.79 -52.63
CA VAL A 634 3.55 35.29 -52.07
C VAL A 634 3.36 35.76 -50.62
N VAL A 635 4.46 35.89 -49.88
CA VAL A 635 4.51 36.58 -48.57
C VAL A 635 5.17 37.95 -48.75
N ALA A 636 4.76 38.95 -47.96
CA ALA A 636 5.18 40.33 -48.16
C ALA A 636 6.65 40.59 -47.75
N GLU A 637 7.30 41.49 -48.48
CA GLU A 637 8.66 41.95 -48.20
C GLU A 637 8.72 42.63 -46.82
N GLY A 638 9.40 41.98 -45.85
CA GLY A 638 9.51 42.44 -44.46
C GLY A 638 8.61 41.73 -43.45
N THR A 639 7.80 40.74 -43.86
CA THR A 639 7.06 39.88 -42.93
C THR A 639 8.01 38.97 -42.14
N GLU A 640 7.85 38.92 -40.81
CA GLU A 640 8.66 38.09 -39.90
C GLU A 640 8.33 36.58 -40.10
N PRO A 641 9.34 35.70 -40.28
CA PRO A 641 9.13 34.26 -40.43
C PRO A 641 8.89 33.56 -39.07
N PRO A 642 8.38 32.31 -39.07
CA PRO A 642 8.34 31.47 -37.87
C PRO A 642 9.73 31.34 -37.22
N GLN A 643 9.80 31.34 -35.88
CA GLN A 643 11.07 31.28 -35.14
C GLN A 643 11.92 30.05 -35.52
N LEU A 644 11.28 28.93 -35.85
CA LEU A 644 11.91 27.70 -36.36
C LEU A 644 12.80 27.95 -37.60
N ALA A 645 12.40 28.86 -38.49
CA ALA A 645 13.19 29.25 -39.67
C ALA A 645 14.44 30.07 -39.31
N LEU A 646 14.47 30.72 -38.14
CA LEU A 646 15.64 31.47 -37.67
C LEU A 646 16.68 30.57 -36.99
N HIS A 647 16.29 29.39 -36.49
CA HIS A 647 17.21 28.49 -35.78
C HIS A 647 18.50 28.11 -36.55
N PRO A 648 18.51 27.88 -37.88
CA PRO A 648 19.74 27.64 -38.63
C PRO A 648 20.65 28.88 -38.68
N ILE A 649 20.06 30.07 -38.83
CA ILE A 649 20.79 31.35 -38.85
C ILE A 649 21.37 31.64 -37.47
N ILE A 650 20.59 31.46 -36.40
CA ILE A 650 21.02 31.68 -35.01
C ILE A 650 22.26 30.84 -34.68
N LYS A 651 22.29 29.56 -35.11
CA LYS A 651 23.45 28.66 -34.96
C LYS A 651 24.71 29.07 -35.75
N ILE A 652 24.63 30.05 -36.65
CA ILE A 652 25.78 30.64 -37.36
C ILE A 652 26.25 31.93 -36.66
N ILE A 653 25.33 32.71 -36.08
CA ILE A 653 25.63 34.02 -35.48
C ILE A 653 25.90 33.98 -33.97
N SER A 654 25.54 32.90 -33.27
CA SER A 654 25.88 32.67 -31.86
C SER A 654 26.13 31.18 -31.56
N ASP A 655 26.90 30.93 -30.50
CA ASP A 655 27.05 29.61 -29.88
C ASP A 655 25.85 29.25 -28.97
N ASP A 656 24.93 30.20 -28.72
CA ASP A 656 23.74 30.01 -27.86
C ASP A 656 22.72 29.04 -28.50
N PRO A 657 22.01 28.21 -27.71
CA PRO A 657 20.85 27.46 -28.19
C PRO A 657 19.78 28.40 -28.79
N PRO A 658 19.15 28.09 -29.94
CA PRO A 658 18.19 29.00 -30.57
C PRO A 658 16.95 29.39 -29.77
N GLY A 659 16.58 28.63 -28.73
CA GLY A 659 15.54 28.99 -27.77
C GLY A 659 16.00 29.94 -26.65
N GLU A 660 17.31 30.01 -26.39
CA GLU A 660 17.94 30.85 -25.36
C GLU A 660 18.55 32.14 -25.94
N ALA A 661 18.65 32.23 -27.28
CA ALA A 661 19.26 33.34 -27.99
C ALA A 661 18.63 34.69 -27.61
N GLY A 662 19.44 35.59 -27.04
CA GLY A 662 18.96 36.90 -26.58
C GLY A 662 18.36 37.75 -27.70
N THR A 663 17.47 38.68 -27.36
CA THR A 663 16.69 39.48 -28.34
C THR A 663 17.54 40.24 -29.37
N GLY A 664 18.79 40.58 -29.05
CA GLY A 664 19.74 41.15 -30.02
C GLY A 664 20.24 40.15 -31.08
N VAL A 665 20.39 38.87 -30.70
CA VAL A 665 20.76 37.76 -31.60
C VAL A 665 19.57 37.42 -32.50
N VAL A 666 18.37 37.28 -31.94
CA VAL A 666 17.14 37.03 -32.73
C VAL A 666 16.89 38.15 -33.74
N LYS A 667 17.10 39.41 -33.34
CA LYS A 667 17.00 40.56 -34.26
C LYS A 667 18.04 40.53 -35.38
N LEU A 668 19.27 40.11 -35.10
CA LEU A 668 20.31 39.93 -36.12
C LEU A 668 20.00 38.75 -37.04
N ALA A 669 19.37 37.68 -36.53
CA ALA A 669 18.89 36.57 -37.35
C ALA A 669 17.73 36.98 -38.28
N LEU A 670 16.81 37.83 -37.82
CA LEU A 670 15.76 38.44 -38.64
C LEU A 670 16.35 39.35 -39.73
N GLU A 671 17.29 40.24 -39.38
CA GLU A 671 17.99 41.08 -40.36
C GLU A 671 18.73 40.23 -41.40
N THR A 672 19.40 39.16 -40.97
CA THR A 672 20.08 38.20 -41.86
C THR A 672 19.10 37.42 -42.74
N PHE A 673 17.95 36.98 -42.20
CA PHE A 673 16.89 36.31 -42.95
C PHE A 673 16.40 37.18 -44.11
N HIS A 674 16.22 38.49 -43.90
CA HIS A 674 15.78 39.42 -44.95
C HIS A 674 16.86 39.73 -46.01
N GLU A 675 18.15 39.48 -45.73
CA GLU A 675 19.24 39.67 -46.70
C GLU A 675 19.61 38.39 -47.47
N LEU A 676 19.36 37.20 -46.91
CA LEU A 676 19.66 35.88 -47.49
C LEU A 676 18.61 35.44 -48.54
N ASP A 677 19.01 34.77 -49.62
CA ASP A 677 18.09 34.19 -50.62
C ASP A 677 17.90 32.66 -50.49
N ALA A 678 16.83 32.14 -51.09
CA ALA A 678 16.43 30.73 -50.98
C ALA A 678 17.44 29.72 -51.58
N VAL A 679 18.31 30.14 -52.50
CA VAL A 679 19.33 29.29 -53.13
C VAL A 679 20.59 29.27 -52.27
N GLU A 680 21.07 30.44 -51.82
CA GLU A 680 22.20 30.54 -50.90
C GLU A 680 21.94 29.76 -49.60
N ALA A 681 20.73 29.86 -49.03
CA ALA A 681 20.33 29.07 -47.86
C ALA A 681 20.29 27.56 -48.13
N ALA A 682 19.85 27.12 -49.32
CA ALA A 682 19.79 25.70 -49.65
C ALA A 682 21.19 25.09 -49.85
N GLU A 683 22.14 25.84 -50.41
CA GLU A 683 23.53 25.40 -50.56
C GLU A 683 24.27 25.36 -49.21
N GLU A 684 24.10 26.37 -48.33
CA GLU A 684 24.78 26.42 -47.01
C GLU A 684 24.32 25.31 -46.05
N PHE A 685 23.04 24.91 -46.10
CA PHE A 685 22.47 23.88 -45.23
C PHE A 685 22.33 22.48 -45.87
N ASP A 686 23.03 22.20 -46.98
CA ASP A 686 23.05 20.93 -47.73
C ASP A 686 21.64 20.37 -48.09
N ILE A 687 20.71 21.27 -48.44
CA ILE A 687 19.33 20.90 -48.74
C ILE A 687 19.19 20.61 -50.23
N SER A 688 19.08 19.32 -50.56
CA SER A 688 18.82 18.83 -51.92
C SER A 688 17.46 19.31 -52.46
N THR A 689 17.42 20.50 -53.06
CA THR A 689 16.25 21.02 -53.78
C THR A 689 16.01 20.23 -55.07
N ASN A 690 14.82 19.67 -55.25
CA ASN A 690 14.38 19.26 -56.57
C ASN A 690 14.17 20.52 -57.43
N GLY A 691 14.87 20.62 -58.55
CA GLY A 691 14.86 21.79 -59.45
C GLY A 691 13.53 21.96 -60.19
N GLY A 692 12.51 22.42 -59.47
CA GLY A 692 11.12 22.54 -59.92
C GLY A 692 10.52 23.92 -59.67
N GLY A 693 11.22 24.99 -60.06
CA GLY A 693 10.66 26.34 -60.01
C GLY A 693 9.41 26.47 -60.89
N CYS A 694 8.33 27.01 -60.32
CA CYS A 694 7.17 27.45 -61.08
C CYS A 694 7.51 28.68 -61.95
N VAL A 695 6.74 28.88 -63.03
CA VAL A 695 6.90 29.94 -64.05
C VAL A 695 5.54 30.47 -64.47
#